data_AF-A0AAE8SZ44-F1
#
_entry.id   AF-A0AAE8SZ44-F1
#
_cell.length_a   1.000
_cell.length_b   1.000
_cell.length_c   1.000
_cell.angle_alpha   90.00
_cell.angle_beta   90.00
_cell.angle_gamma   90.00
#
_symmetry.space_group_name_H-M   'P 1'
#
loop_
_entity.id
_entity.type
_entity.pdbx_description
1 polymer ?
#
loop_
_entity_poly.entity_id
_entity_poly.type
_entity_poly.pdbx_seq_one_letter_code
_entity_poly.pdbx_strand_id
1 'polypeptide(L)'
;MFDDMHEGDAFEIRLDILGQQPLLNKLYTQVTTCFPVPKTISDAHITETLTAGLTRLVSSFPWVGGQVLHTPPTSSCACNFSIVPWRKVPRLILKDLRNDPSTPTMETLGETRFPMASLDESILSPCKTLSAAADMTPFVFAVQATFIKGGLLLTFVGQHNAMDMVGQAELIRLLSKACRGESFTPEEVSNGNMPRHDIVPFLDDSYQPGPELDTQKAKSPAPGSPLAPPECTWEYFGFSADSLATLKAVASESVTTLPGYVSTDDALCALIWQCVTRARLPRLPPAATSTFARAVDVRRAMGVSEVYPGILQNMAYNTLPAADAVSQPLGVIASQLRTSLDPSQLDHRTRVLATALHRLSDKSTMSFTAGANPSTDISFSSWAKIDLYNMDFGLGLGKPAAVRRPRFDMVESLMYIMPRRPDGELVVAMCLRLEDMARLKVDKTFTNIRGVRGVLGVLKPTAMDLIKFLLLLLHRALDYLISWAYLAQNLPVPWVFFDRKTGEIKREDQPLLRKLALVLIFNPLTEWIDSTHVMRLQAYRKALSKGREENTPDIRKRIQSFVEAYSIKMEDFEPSDIDEYATFSEFVTRRISPDSRPIHSPDDPSTAVVPADSRAVVYSTLPEARRLWAKGNDFSLPYLLMDTQLARTFADGSVASFQLSPQGYHRYHSPVNGVVKRYRSMPGDSYPIDPVALHSGVDILTRNRRAYVVIKSDEFGYVLFAAIGGEEVGFPQIHDQWQKPGSYIEKGDELGMFHLGSPSIVMVFQRGMLQFDQDLLDSSKRQIEVAVDMGMSLGRGAGSGVETK
;
A
#
# COMPACT_ATOMS: atom_id res chain seq x y z
N MET A 1 24.26 3.40 -3.66
CA MET A 1 25.38 2.71 -4.32
C MET A 1 25.43 1.30 -3.74
N PHE A 2 24.60 0.38 -4.25
CA PHE A 2 24.63 -1.09 -4.05
C PHE A 2 23.51 -1.67 -4.92
N ASP A 3 23.73 -1.73 -6.23
CA ASP A 3 22.87 -2.46 -7.18
C ASP A 3 23.81 -3.13 -8.21
N ASP A 4 24.72 -3.97 -7.70
CA ASP A 4 25.43 -4.93 -8.54
C ASP A 4 24.60 -6.22 -8.56
N MET A 5 23.81 -6.39 -9.62
CA MET A 5 23.25 -7.69 -9.98
C MET A 5 24.32 -8.48 -10.75
N HIS A 6 25.11 -9.31 -10.07
CA HIS A 6 25.88 -10.38 -10.70
C HIS A 6 26.20 -11.54 -9.72
N GLU A 7 26.08 -12.75 -10.27
CA GLU A 7 26.43 -14.12 -9.81
C GLU A 7 26.91 -14.25 -8.35
N GLY A 8 25.99 -14.58 -7.45
CA GLY A 8 26.33 -15.36 -6.26
C GLY A 8 26.41 -16.84 -6.61
N ASP A 9 27.09 -17.64 -5.79
CA ASP A 9 27.18 -19.10 -5.96
C ASP A 9 25.81 -19.69 -6.30
N ALA A 10 25.74 -20.47 -7.38
CA ALA A 10 24.50 -21.05 -7.85
C ALA A 10 23.97 -22.04 -6.80
N PHE A 11 22.93 -21.64 -6.07
CA PHE A 11 22.19 -22.52 -5.17
C PHE A 11 20.69 -22.48 -5.51
N GLU A 12 20.00 -23.58 -5.22
CA GLU A 12 18.55 -23.62 -5.19
C GLU A 12 18.12 -24.37 -3.94
N ILE A 13 17.39 -23.70 -3.04
CA ILE A 13 16.86 -24.32 -1.83
C ILE A 13 15.35 -24.45 -2.00
N ARG A 14 14.89 -25.65 -2.29
CA ARG A 14 13.46 -25.97 -2.28
C ARG A 14 12.90 -25.66 -0.89
N LEU A 15 11.79 -24.91 -0.84
CA LEU A 15 11.16 -24.58 0.44
C LEU A 15 10.59 -25.82 1.13
N ASP A 16 10.42 -25.72 2.44
CA ASP A 16 9.67 -26.69 3.26
C ASP A 16 8.36 -27.07 2.58
N ILE A 17 7.94 -28.34 2.68
CA ILE A 17 6.67 -28.78 2.09
C ILE A 17 5.48 -27.94 2.58
N LEU A 18 5.51 -27.51 3.84
CA LEU A 18 4.50 -26.62 4.43
C LEU A 18 4.58 -25.20 3.85
N GLY A 19 5.76 -24.76 3.42
CA GLY A 19 5.98 -23.50 2.69
C GLY A 19 5.52 -23.54 1.23
N GLN A 20 5.17 -24.71 0.69
CA GLN A 20 4.71 -24.83 -0.69
C GLN A 20 3.25 -24.35 -0.90
N GLN A 21 2.56 -23.92 0.17
CA GLN A 21 1.20 -23.38 0.11
C GLN A 21 1.20 -22.00 -0.60
N PRO A 22 0.49 -21.82 -1.73
CA PRO A 22 0.57 -20.58 -2.52
C PRO A 22 0.12 -19.32 -1.79
N LEU A 23 -0.78 -19.43 -0.81
CA LEU A 23 -1.21 -18.27 -0.02
C LEU A 23 -0.04 -17.67 0.79
N LEU A 24 0.85 -18.51 1.32
CA LEU A 24 2.00 -18.05 2.11
C LEU A 24 3.01 -17.28 1.25
N ASN A 25 3.06 -17.56 -0.06
CA ASN A 25 3.91 -16.78 -0.97
C ASN A 25 3.51 -15.30 -1.02
N LYS A 26 2.23 -14.98 -0.75
CA LYS A 26 1.69 -13.62 -0.80
C LYS A 26 1.79 -12.87 0.54
N LEU A 27 2.45 -13.48 1.54
CA LEU A 27 2.47 -13.01 2.92
C LEU A 27 3.88 -12.72 3.40
N TYR A 28 4.11 -11.51 3.87
CA TYR A 28 5.31 -11.13 4.60
C TYR A 28 5.02 -10.96 6.09
N THR A 29 5.80 -11.63 6.93
CA THR A 29 5.73 -11.48 8.38
C THR A 29 6.62 -10.31 8.81
N GLN A 30 6.00 -9.33 9.47
CA GLN A 30 6.66 -8.09 9.89
C GLN A 30 6.69 -7.99 11.41
N VAL A 31 7.83 -7.58 11.97
CA VAL A 31 7.98 -7.24 13.39
C VAL A 31 8.93 -6.07 13.57
N THR A 32 8.56 -5.13 14.42
CA THR A 32 9.30 -3.89 14.68
C THR A 32 9.78 -3.85 16.12
N THR A 33 11.07 -3.62 16.30
CA THR A 33 11.72 -3.34 17.59
C THR A 33 11.99 -1.83 17.70
N CYS A 34 11.53 -1.21 18.78
CA CYS A 34 11.59 0.24 18.99
C CYS A 34 12.68 0.59 20.01
N PHE A 35 13.67 1.39 19.62
CA PHE A 35 14.80 1.81 20.46
C PHE A 35 14.83 3.32 20.68
N PRO A 36 14.85 3.82 21.92
CA PRO A 36 15.24 5.20 22.19
C PRO A 36 16.67 5.44 21.68
N VAL A 37 16.91 6.60 21.07
CA VAL A 37 18.24 6.95 20.54
C VAL A 37 18.84 8.09 21.37
N PRO A 38 19.91 7.82 22.15
CA PRO A 38 20.65 8.87 22.85
C PRO A 38 21.33 9.83 21.87
N LYS A 39 21.50 11.09 22.27
CA LYS A 39 22.18 12.12 21.45
C LYS A 39 23.65 11.78 21.12
N THR A 40 24.25 10.84 21.83
CA THR A 40 25.65 10.42 21.70
C THR A 40 25.89 9.41 20.58
N ILE A 41 24.84 8.76 20.06
CA ILE A 41 24.96 7.74 19.01
C ILE A 41 24.58 8.37 17.66
N SER A 42 25.44 8.19 16.66
CA SER A 42 25.21 8.73 15.31
C SER A 42 24.44 7.74 14.42
N ASP A 43 23.69 8.29 13.46
CA ASP A 43 22.99 7.48 12.46
C ASP A 43 23.95 6.65 11.59
N ALA A 44 25.16 7.19 11.37
CA ALA A 44 26.23 6.51 10.64
C ALA A 44 26.66 5.24 11.39
N HIS A 45 26.89 5.32 12.71
CA HIS A 45 27.23 4.15 13.52
C HIS A 45 26.17 3.06 13.43
N ILE A 46 24.88 3.43 13.53
CA ILE A 46 23.76 2.49 13.41
C ILE A 46 23.75 1.83 12.02
N THR A 47 23.85 2.65 10.97
CA THR A 47 23.81 2.19 9.58
C THR A 47 24.97 1.26 9.24
N GLU A 48 26.20 1.63 9.63
CA GLU A 48 27.41 0.83 9.42
C GLU A 48 27.33 -0.50 10.17
N THR A 49 26.87 -0.48 11.43
CA THR A 49 26.73 -1.69 12.26
C THR A 49 25.73 -2.67 11.65
N LEU A 50 24.55 -2.18 11.23
CA LEU A 50 23.54 -3.01 10.56
C LEU A 50 24.04 -3.56 9.21
N THR A 51 24.71 -2.74 8.42
CA THR A 51 25.26 -3.14 7.11
C THR A 51 26.33 -4.22 7.28
N ALA A 52 27.24 -4.04 8.23
CA ALA A 52 28.29 -5.01 8.53
C ALA A 52 27.71 -6.32 9.09
N GLY A 53 26.70 -6.24 9.97
CA GLY A 53 26.00 -7.41 10.50
C GLY A 53 25.29 -8.22 9.41
N LEU A 54 24.55 -7.55 8.51
CA LEU A 54 23.89 -8.19 7.37
C LEU A 54 24.88 -8.86 6.41
N THR A 55 26.02 -8.21 6.17
CA THR A 55 27.10 -8.76 5.33
C THR A 55 27.69 -10.04 5.95
N ARG A 56 27.96 -10.01 7.26
CA ARG A 56 28.45 -11.19 8.01
C ARG A 56 27.41 -12.32 8.03
N LEU A 57 26.13 -11.99 8.20
CA LEU A 57 25.04 -12.97 8.19
C LEU A 57 24.98 -13.73 6.85
N VAL A 58 24.95 -13.01 5.72
CA VAL A 58 24.86 -13.65 4.40
C VAL A 58 26.12 -14.44 4.04
N SER A 59 27.28 -14.08 4.58
CA SER A 59 28.51 -14.85 4.39
C SER A 59 28.41 -16.29 4.93
N SER A 60 27.57 -16.55 5.93
CA SER A 60 27.33 -17.90 6.48
C SER A 60 25.97 -18.49 6.10
N PHE A 61 25.04 -17.64 5.68
CA PHE A 61 23.68 -18.02 5.26
C PHE A 61 23.32 -17.33 3.94
N PRO A 62 23.91 -17.74 2.79
CA PRO A 62 23.75 -17.05 1.50
C PRO A 62 22.28 -16.87 1.07
N TRP A 63 21.42 -17.83 1.41
CA TRP A 63 20.01 -17.85 1.08
C TRP A 63 19.19 -16.70 1.68
N VAL A 64 19.68 -16.05 2.75
CA VAL A 64 19.01 -14.89 3.36
C VAL A 64 19.01 -13.68 2.41
N GLY A 65 20.03 -13.54 1.56
CA GLY A 65 20.07 -12.54 0.48
C GLY A 65 19.30 -12.94 -0.78
N GLY A 66 18.69 -14.13 -0.79
CA GLY A 66 17.99 -14.69 -1.94
C GLY A 66 16.59 -14.14 -2.17
N GLN A 67 15.93 -14.70 -3.18
CA GLN A 67 14.54 -14.46 -3.51
C GLN A 67 13.78 -15.79 -3.64
N VAL A 68 12.47 -15.75 -3.42
CA VAL A 68 11.58 -16.90 -3.58
C VAL A 68 10.92 -16.87 -4.95
N LEU A 69 11.23 -17.84 -5.79
CA LEU A 69 10.61 -17.99 -7.11
C LEU A 69 9.58 -19.12 -7.13
N HIS A 70 8.56 -18.94 -7.95
CA HIS A 70 7.58 -19.96 -8.28
C HIS A 70 7.95 -20.60 -9.62
N THR A 71 8.27 -21.89 -9.61
CA THR A 71 8.51 -22.65 -10.84
C THR A 71 7.17 -23.24 -11.31
N PRO A 72 6.70 -22.89 -12.53
CA PRO A 72 5.46 -23.44 -13.07
C PRO A 72 5.53 -24.97 -13.18
N PRO A 73 4.38 -25.67 -13.14
CA PRO A 73 4.37 -27.12 -13.23
C PRO A 73 4.86 -27.54 -14.62
N THR A 74 5.70 -28.58 -14.66
CA THR A 74 6.05 -29.27 -15.91
C THR A 74 5.39 -30.64 -15.93
N SER A 75 5.40 -31.33 -17.07
CA SER A 75 4.83 -32.68 -17.23
C SER A 75 5.43 -33.73 -16.28
N SER A 76 6.53 -33.43 -15.61
CA SER A 76 7.25 -34.32 -14.70
C SER A 76 7.38 -33.81 -13.26
N CYS A 77 7.00 -32.56 -12.96
CA CYS A 77 7.15 -31.97 -11.62
C CYS A 77 6.01 -31.00 -11.29
N ALA A 78 5.38 -31.20 -10.13
CA ALA A 78 4.38 -30.28 -9.58
C ALA A 78 4.98 -28.87 -9.33
N CYS A 79 4.13 -27.84 -9.33
CA CYS A 79 4.53 -26.47 -8.97
C CYS A 79 5.28 -26.46 -7.64
N ASN A 80 6.44 -25.79 -7.60
CA ASN A 80 7.24 -25.66 -6.39
C ASN A 80 7.80 -24.25 -6.25
N PHE A 81 7.96 -23.82 -5.01
CA PHE A 81 8.67 -22.61 -4.60
C PHE A 81 10.06 -22.97 -4.10
N SER A 82 11.06 -22.20 -4.54
CA SER A 82 12.47 -22.35 -4.17
C SER A 82 13.08 -20.99 -3.85
N ILE A 83 14.05 -20.96 -2.93
CA ILE A 83 14.95 -19.83 -2.73
C ILE A 83 16.10 -19.94 -3.71
N VAL A 84 16.31 -18.87 -4.47
CA VAL A 84 17.42 -18.72 -5.42
C VAL A 84 18.22 -17.45 -5.11
N PRO A 85 19.47 -17.34 -5.57
CA PRO A 85 20.26 -16.12 -5.44
C PRO A 85 19.52 -14.87 -5.96
N TRP A 86 19.74 -13.74 -5.29
CA TRP A 86 19.20 -12.45 -5.72
C TRP A 86 20.14 -11.28 -5.43
N ARG A 87 20.48 -11.05 -4.16
CA ARG A 87 21.43 -10.01 -3.72
C ARG A 87 22.53 -10.60 -2.85
N LYS A 88 23.70 -9.95 -2.88
CA LYS A 88 24.84 -10.29 -2.01
C LYS A 88 24.60 -9.94 -0.53
N VAL A 89 23.71 -8.98 -0.26
CA VAL A 89 23.33 -8.55 1.09
C VAL A 89 21.81 -8.35 1.10
N PRO A 90 21.09 -8.72 2.18
CA PRO A 90 19.65 -8.53 2.26
C PRO A 90 19.33 -7.04 2.25
N ARG A 91 18.12 -6.70 1.82
CA ARG A 91 17.74 -5.30 1.61
C ARG A 91 17.70 -4.55 2.95
N LEU A 92 18.58 -3.56 3.14
CA LEU A 92 18.52 -2.59 4.23
C LEU A 92 17.95 -1.27 3.71
N ILE A 93 16.84 -0.81 4.29
CA ILE A 93 16.19 0.46 3.95
C ILE A 93 16.40 1.43 5.11
N LEU A 94 16.88 2.63 4.80
CA LEU A 94 16.99 3.72 5.77
C LEU A 94 15.92 4.76 5.46
N LYS A 95 15.12 5.12 6.46
CA LYS A 95 14.05 6.12 6.33
C LYS A 95 14.16 7.14 7.45
N ASP A 96 14.27 8.42 7.11
CA ASP A 96 14.35 9.50 8.09
C ASP A 96 13.04 10.28 8.13
N LEU A 97 12.36 10.23 9.28
CA LEU A 97 11.08 10.87 9.55
C LEU A 97 11.18 11.85 10.73
N ARG A 98 12.39 12.23 11.16
CA ARG A 98 12.56 13.15 12.30
C ARG A 98 11.95 14.53 12.07
N ASN A 99 11.85 14.95 10.82
CA ASN A 99 11.28 16.23 10.41
C ASN A 99 9.84 16.11 9.87
N ASP A 100 9.26 14.91 9.87
CA ASP A 100 7.89 14.70 9.44
C ASP A 100 6.93 15.01 10.61
N PRO A 101 6.08 16.06 10.51
CA PRO A 101 5.18 16.45 11.59
C PRO A 101 4.06 15.42 11.85
N SER A 102 3.80 14.50 10.92
CA SER A 102 2.79 13.44 11.07
C SER A 102 3.31 12.21 11.81
N THR A 103 4.63 12.06 11.93
CA THR A 103 5.26 10.91 12.59
C THR A 103 5.38 11.14 14.10
N PRO A 104 4.86 10.23 14.95
CA PRO A 104 4.96 10.38 16.39
C PRO A 104 6.40 10.28 16.87
N THR A 105 6.74 11.05 17.90
CA THR A 105 8.06 10.99 18.54
C THR A 105 8.21 9.73 19.39
N MET A 106 9.44 9.31 19.70
CA MET A 106 9.67 8.17 20.59
C MET A 106 9.09 8.40 21.99
N GLU A 107 9.10 9.64 22.48
CA GLU A 107 8.47 10.03 23.75
C GLU A 107 6.95 9.81 23.70
N THR A 108 6.28 10.35 22.68
CA THR A 108 4.84 10.17 22.48
C THR A 108 4.45 8.70 22.31
N LEU A 109 5.26 7.91 21.59
CA LEU A 109 5.06 6.46 21.47
C LEU A 109 5.19 5.75 22.82
N GLY A 110 6.17 6.16 23.65
CA GLY A 110 6.32 5.67 25.02
C GLY A 110 5.11 5.98 25.90
N GLU A 111 4.65 7.24 25.90
CA GLU A 111 3.48 7.70 26.67
C GLU A 111 2.19 6.98 26.28
N THR A 112 1.98 6.78 24.97
CA THR A 112 0.81 6.08 24.41
C THR A 112 0.95 4.56 24.37
N ARG A 113 2.09 4.03 24.85
CA ARG A 113 2.43 2.59 24.88
C ARG A 113 2.44 1.89 23.52
N PHE A 114 2.87 2.61 22.47
CA PHE A 114 3.08 2.10 21.12
C PHE A 114 1.79 1.49 20.52
N PRO A 115 0.74 2.29 20.30
CA PRO A 115 -0.52 1.81 19.76
C PRO A 115 -0.35 1.35 18.31
N MET A 116 -1.12 0.34 17.88
CA MET A 116 -0.99 -0.24 16.54
C MET A 116 -1.25 0.79 15.44
N ALA A 117 -2.20 1.71 15.67
CA ALA A 117 -2.53 2.79 14.75
C ALA A 117 -1.36 3.74 14.43
N SER A 118 -0.39 3.88 15.35
CA SER A 118 0.81 4.71 15.16
C SER A 118 1.95 3.97 14.47
N LEU A 119 1.79 2.68 14.18
CA LEU A 119 2.82 1.82 13.60
C LEU A 119 2.33 1.25 12.28
N ASP A 120 2.23 2.09 11.24
CA ASP A 120 1.70 1.69 9.94
C ASP A 120 2.75 1.01 9.05
N GLU A 121 2.42 -0.11 8.42
CA GLU A 121 3.35 -0.82 7.53
C GLU A 121 3.76 0.00 6.31
N SER A 122 2.90 0.89 5.79
CA SER A 122 3.25 1.78 4.67
C SER A 122 4.39 2.72 5.01
N ILE A 123 4.59 2.98 6.31
CA ILE A 123 5.66 3.82 6.81
C ILE A 123 6.85 2.97 7.23
N LEU A 124 6.61 1.90 8.00
CA LEU A 124 7.61 1.15 8.74
C LEU A 124 8.18 -0.06 8.01
N SER A 125 7.56 -0.49 6.91
CA SER A 125 7.93 -1.69 6.18
C SER A 125 8.24 -1.39 4.71
N PRO A 126 9.24 -2.07 4.11
CA PRO A 126 9.56 -1.94 2.68
C PRO A 126 8.54 -2.61 1.75
N CYS A 127 7.61 -3.40 2.27
CA CYS A 127 6.52 -4.03 1.53
C CYS A 127 5.29 -4.23 2.43
N LYS A 128 4.14 -4.48 1.81
CA LYS A 128 2.91 -4.83 2.54
C LYS A 128 2.96 -6.26 3.09
N THR A 129 2.22 -6.51 4.17
CA THR A 129 1.99 -7.84 4.74
C THR A 129 1.24 -8.69 3.71
N LEU A 130 0.15 -8.16 3.15
CA LEU A 130 -0.62 -8.78 2.08
C LEU A 130 -0.19 -8.15 0.76
N SER A 131 0.61 -8.87 -0.03
CA SER A 131 1.09 -8.35 -1.31
C SER A 131 0.32 -8.97 -2.47
N ALA A 132 -0.18 -8.13 -3.39
CA ALA A 132 -0.78 -8.59 -4.62
C ALA A 132 0.30 -9.21 -5.52
N ALA A 133 -0.04 -10.24 -6.29
CA ALA A 133 0.93 -10.98 -7.12
C ALA A 133 1.74 -10.09 -8.10
N ALA A 134 1.22 -8.91 -8.48
CA ALA A 134 1.89 -7.95 -9.36
C ALA A 134 2.88 -7.01 -8.63
N ASP A 135 2.80 -6.90 -7.29
CA ASP A 135 3.61 -6.00 -6.45
C ASP A 135 4.70 -6.75 -5.65
N MET A 136 4.81 -8.07 -5.83
CA MET A 136 5.73 -8.91 -5.08
C MET A 136 7.18 -8.57 -5.43
N THR A 137 7.90 -7.94 -4.49
CA THR A 137 9.36 -8.03 -4.47
C THR A 137 9.69 -9.36 -3.83
N PRO A 138 10.27 -10.36 -4.51
CA PRO A 138 10.31 -11.74 -4.01
C PRO A 138 11.42 -12.01 -2.98
N PHE A 139 11.87 -11.05 -2.18
CA PHE A 139 13.01 -11.24 -1.28
C PHE A 139 12.70 -12.17 -0.10
N VAL A 140 13.71 -12.91 0.39
CA VAL A 140 13.54 -13.77 1.57
C VAL A 140 13.46 -12.95 2.86
N PHE A 141 14.36 -11.97 3.01
CA PHE A 141 14.49 -11.18 4.22
C PHE A 141 14.89 -9.73 3.92
N ALA A 142 14.31 -8.78 4.65
CA ALA A 142 14.66 -7.37 4.58
C ALA A 142 14.60 -6.71 5.96
N VAL A 143 15.35 -5.62 6.10
CA VAL A 143 15.40 -4.79 7.31
C VAL A 143 15.15 -3.35 6.93
N GLN A 144 14.29 -2.65 7.67
CA GLN A 144 14.10 -1.21 7.55
C GLN A 144 14.40 -0.52 8.88
N ALA A 145 15.35 0.40 8.85
CA ALA A 145 15.66 1.33 9.94
C ALA A 145 14.94 2.65 9.69
N THR A 146 13.93 2.95 10.52
CA THR A 146 13.16 4.20 10.44
C THR A 146 13.54 5.11 11.60
N PHE A 147 14.21 6.21 11.32
CA PHE A 147 14.61 7.23 12.29
C PHE A 147 13.45 8.17 12.56
N ILE A 148 13.09 8.32 13.83
CA ILE A 148 12.06 9.25 14.31
C ILE A 148 12.67 10.16 15.37
N LYS A 149 11.98 11.24 15.74
CA LYS A 149 12.49 12.16 16.77
C LYS A 149 12.68 11.41 18.09
N GLY A 150 13.94 11.31 18.53
CA GLY A 150 14.35 10.63 19.76
C GLY A 150 14.40 9.09 19.69
N GLY A 151 14.29 8.47 18.50
CA GLY A 151 14.22 7.02 18.42
C GLY A 151 14.49 6.39 17.05
N LEU A 152 14.65 5.06 17.07
CA LEU A 152 14.82 4.18 15.93
C LEU A 152 13.75 3.09 15.97
N LEU A 153 13.02 2.91 14.88
CA LEU A 153 12.10 1.80 14.67
C LEU A 153 12.73 0.85 13.66
N LEU A 154 13.17 -0.31 14.13
CA LEU A 154 13.85 -1.31 13.30
C LEU A 154 12.85 -2.43 12.98
N THR A 155 12.42 -2.49 11.71
CA THR A 155 11.43 -3.47 11.22
C THR A 155 12.12 -4.58 10.45
N PHE A 156 11.83 -5.83 10.82
CA PHE A 156 12.28 -7.03 10.15
C PHE A 156 11.13 -7.62 9.35
N VAL A 157 11.41 -8.00 8.11
CA VAL A 157 10.42 -8.53 7.17
C VAL A 157 10.91 -9.84 6.61
N GLY A 158 10.18 -10.92 6.90
CA GLY A 158 10.50 -12.28 6.46
C GLY A 158 9.42 -12.83 5.55
N GLN A 159 9.81 -13.49 4.48
CA GLN A 159 8.86 -14.07 3.54
C GLN A 159 8.21 -15.33 4.13
N HIS A 160 6.90 -15.33 4.30
CA HIS A 160 6.24 -16.29 5.19
C HIS A 160 6.28 -17.73 4.66
N ASN A 161 6.40 -17.93 3.34
CA ASN A 161 6.62 -19.27 2.79
C ASN A 161 8.04 -19.81 3.02
N ALA A 162 9.02 -18.95 3.32
CA ALA A 162 10.39 -19.31 3.61
C ALA A 162 10.68 -19.47 5.12
N MET A 163 9.87 -18.85 5.98
CA MET A 163 10.03 -18.90 7.44
C MET A 163 8.72 -18.60 8.16
N ASP A 164 8.50 -19.28 9.29
CA ASP A 164 7.52 -18.83 10.29
C ASP A 164 8.16 -17.80 11.25
N MET A 165 7.39 -17.28 12.21
CA MET A 165 7.94 -16.28 13.15
C MET A 165 9.05 -16.85 14.05
N VAL A 166 9.06 -18.14 14.35
CA VAL A 166 10.15 -18.77 15.12
C VAL A 166 11.43 -18.76 14.30
N GLY A 167 11.35 -19.17 13.03
CA GLY A 167 12.47 -19.14 12.11
C GLY A 167 12.97 -17.73 11.81
N GLN A 168 12.04 -16.78 11.65
CA GLN A 168 12.39 -15.37 11.49
C GLN A 168 13.07 -14.80 12.74
N ALA A 169 12.61 -15.14 13.95
CA ALA A 169 13.24 -14.70 15.18
C ALA A 169 14.67 -15.25 15.33
N GLU A 170 14.91 -16.49 14.93
CA GLU A 170 16.26 -17.07 14.92
C GLU A 170 17.18 -16.32 13.95
N LEU A 171 16.70 -15.96 12.75
CA LEU A 171 17.46 -15.11 11.84
C LEU A 171 17.77 -13.73 12.45
N ILE A 172 16.82 -13.12 13.16
CA ILE A 172 17.04 -11.84 13.84
C ILE A 172 18.06 -12.00 14.98
N ARG A 173 18.06 -13.12 15.70
CA ARG A 173 19.06 -13.45 16.73
C ARG A 173 20.46 -13.55 16.14
N LEU A 174 20.60 -14.30 15.05
CA LEU A 174 21.86 -14.44 14.31
C LEU A 174 22.32 -13.09 13.75
N LEU A 175 21.40 -12.26 13.24
CA LEU A 175 21.71 -10.90 12.82
C LEU A 175 22.22 -10.04 14.00
N SER A 176 21.58 -10.13 15.17
CA SER A 176 22.02 -9.41 16.38
C SER A 176 23.45 -9.78 16.77
N LYS A 177 23.75 -11.07 16.76
CA LYS A 177 25.09 -11.62 16.98
C LYS A 177 26.10 -11.14 15.92
N ALA A 178 25.70 -11.18 14.65
CA ALA A 178 26.50 -10.69 13.54
C ALA A 178 26.80 -9.20 13.68
N CYS A 179 25.84 -8.36 14.05
CA CYS A 179 26.06 -6.92 14.26
C CYS A 179 27.10 -6.65 15.36
N ARG A 180 27.14 -7.47 16.43
CA ARG A 180 28.17 -7.40 17.48
C ARG A 180 29.56 -7.87 17.05
N GLY A 181 29.71 -8.40 15.84
CA GLY A 181 31.00 -8.91 15.32
C GLY A 181 31.39 -10.27 15.89
N GLU A 182 30.45 -10.98 16.53
CA GLU A 182 30.67 -12.32 17.05
C GLU A 182 30.64 -13.37 15.92
N SER A 183 31.43 -14.44 16.07
CA SER A 183 31.44 -15.55 15.12
C SER A 183 30.30 -16.54 15.36
N PHE A 184 29.72 -17.09 14.30
CA PHE A 184 28.75 -18.18 14.41
C PHE A 184 29.45 -19.49 14.79
N THR A 185 28.81 -20.27 15.66
CA THR A 185 29.28 -21.61 16.00
C THR A 185 29.01 -22.58 14.83
N PRO A 186 29.76 -23.69 14.71
CA PRO A 186 29.49 -24.70 13.70
C PRO A 186 28.06 -25.25 13.77
N GLU A 187 27.50 -25.38 14.97
CA GLU A 187 26.12 -25.81 15.18
C GLU A 187 25.10 -24.79 14.66
N GLU A 188 25.30 -23.49 14.91
CA GLU A 188 24.45 -22.43 14.35
C GLU A 188 24.49 -22.42 12.82
N VAL A 189 25.67 -22.59 12.22
CA VAL A 189 25.82 -22.66 10.76
C VAL A 189 25.13 -23.90 10.18
N SER A 190 25.29 -25.05 10.84
CA SER A 190 24.63 -26.30 10.45
C SER A 190 23.11 -26.18 10.55
N ASN A 191 22.60 -25.69 11.67
CA ASN A 191 21.15 -25.51 11.90
C ASN A 191 20.55 -24.49 10.92
N GLY A 192 21.22 -23.37 10.69
CA GLY A 192 20.73 -22.32 9.80
C GLY A 192 20.76 -22.69 8.30
N ASN A 193 21.45 -23.78 7.93
CA ASN A 193 21.54 -24.30 6.56
C ASN A 193 20.95 -25.72 6.42
N MET A 194 20.12 -26.15 7.37
CA MET A 194 19.47 -27.48 7.29
C MET A 194 18.66 -27.64 5.98
N PRO A 195 18.69 -28.84 5.36
CA PRO A 195 17.82 -29.17 4.24
C PRO A 195 16.33 -29.04 4.62
N ARG A 196 15.53 -28.45 3.74
CA ARG A 196 14.13 -28.10 4.06
C ARG A 196 13.09 -29.08 3.52
N HIS A 197 13.30 -29.59 2.31
CA HIS A 197 12.28 -30.32 1.56
C HIS A 197 11.78 -31.60 2.25
N ASP A 198 12.67 -32.34 2.91
CA ASP A 198 12.38 -33.62 3.57
C ASP A 198 12.33 -33.51 5.10
N ILE A 199 12.24 -32.28 5.65
CA ILE A 199 12.28 -32.07 7.10
C ILE A 199 11.05 -32.64 7.83
N VAL A 200 9.94 -32.82 7.09
CA VAL A 200 8.73 -33.48 7.57
C VAL A 200 8.58 -34.81 6.84
N PRO A 201 8.76 -35.96 7.52
CA PRO A 201 8.57 -37.27 6.92
C PRO A 201 7.12 -37.49 6.49
N PHE A 202 6.90 -37.93 5.25
CA PHE A 202 5.56 -38.26 4.76
C PHE A 202 5.02 -39.54 5.40
N LEU A 203 3.69 -39.69 5.32
CA LEU A 203 3.02 -40.95 5.60
C LEU A 203 3.13 -41.87 4.37
N ASP A 204 3.05 -43.18 4.59
CA ASP A 204 3.11 -44.16 3.52
C ASP A 204 1.89 -44.10 2.57
N ASP A 205 1.98 -44.84 1.46
CA ASP A 205 0.94 -44.88 0.42
C ASP A 205 -0.38 -45.53 0.87
N SER A 206 -0.41 -46.20 2.03
CA SER A 206 -1.65 -46.74 2.60
C SER A 206 -2.54 -45.64 3.21
N TYR A 207 -1.94 -44.50 3.61
CA TYR A 207 -2.68 -43.38 4.17
C TYR A 207 -3.61 -42.74 3.13
N GLN A 208 -4.89 -42.59 3.48
CA GLN A 208 -5.89 -41.87 2.68
C GLN A 208 -6.30 -40.58 3.40
N PRO A 209 -6.35 -39.42 2.72
CA PRO A 209 -6.75 -38.15 3.34
C PRO A 209 -8.12 -38.21 4.01
N GLY A 210 -8.17 -37.93 5.31
CA GLY A 210 -9.40 -37.91 6.10
C GLY A 210 -9.97 -36.52 6.41
N PRO A 211 -11.02 -36.44 7.26
CA PRO A 211 -11.70 -35.20 7.65
C PRO A 211 -10.80 -34.24 8.45
N GLU A 212 -9.67 -34.71 8.99
CA GLU A 212 -8.68 -33.89 9.70
C GLU A 212 -8.08 -32.76 8.86
N LEU A 213 -8.23 -32.81 7.53
CA LEU A 213 -7.81 -31.75 6.60
C LEU A 213 -8.93 -30.77 6.23
N ASP A 214 -10.18 -30.98 6.65
CA ASP A 214 -11.33 -30.18 6.21
C ASP A 214 -11.23 -28.71 6.63
N THR A 215 -10.58 -28.41 7.76
CA THR A 215 -10.31 -27.04 8.21
C THR A 215 -9.19 -26.36 7.43
N GLN A 216 -8.37 -27.16 6.72
CA GLN A 216 -7.19 -26.73 5.96
C GLN A 216 -7.42 -26.74 4.44
N LYS A 217 -8.58 -27.22 4.00
CA LYS A 217 -9.06 -27.16 2.61
C LYS A 217 -10.00 -25.98 2.40
N ALA A 218 -9.85 -25.29 1.27
CA ALA A 218 -10.74 -24.22 0.88
C ALA A 218 -12.16 -24.75 0.67
N LYS A 219 -13.16 -24.11 1.29
CA LYS A 219 -14.58 -24.42 1.09
C LYS A 219 -15.09 -23.70 -0.15
N SER A 220 -15.92 -24.35 -0.96
CA SER A 220 -16.63 -23.67 -2.05
C SER A 220 -17.47 -22.53 -1.48
N PRO A 221 -17.48 -21.33 -2.11
CA PRO A 221 -18.23 -20.20 -1.59
C PRO A 221 -19.72 -20.56 -1.51
N ALA A 222 -20.33 -20.35 -0.34
CA ALA A 222 -21.76 -20.59 -0.16
C ALA A 222 -22.56 -19.63 -1.07
N PRO A 223 -23.59 -20.12 -1.81
CA PRO A 223 -24.44 -19.25 -2.62
C PRO A 223 -25.12 -18.20 -1.73
N GLY A 224 -24.93 -16.91 -2.02
CA GLY A 224 -25.60 -15.81 -1.32
C GLY A 224 -24.83 -15.09 -0.20
N SER A 225 -23.49 -15.11 -0.18
CA SER A 225 -22.73 -14.27 0.77
C SER A 225 -22.92 -12.76 0.51
N PRO A 226 -22.93 -11.89 1.55
CA PRO A 226 -23.39 -10.52 1.43
C PRO A 226 -22.41 -9.57 0.71
N LEU A 227 -23.01 -8.44 0.29
CA LEU A 227 -22.42 -7.12 0.01
C LEU A 227 -21.20 -6.78 0.89
N ALA A 228 -20.18 -6.12 0.30
CA ALA A 228 -19.02 -5.43 0.88
C ALA A 228 -18.38 -6.01 2.18
N PRO A 229 -17.05 -6.22 2.23
CA PRO A 229 -16.40 -6.72 3.44
C PRO A 229 -16.71 -5.84 4.67
N PRO A 230 -16.98 -6.42 5.85
CA PRO A 230 -17.36 -5.67 7.03
C PRO A 230 -16.22 -4.77 7.51
N GLU A 231 -16.56 -3.58 7.99
CA GLU A 231 -15.56 -2.66 8.56
C GLU A 231 -14.95 -3.25 9.84
N CYS A 232 -13.63 -3.38 9.84
CA CYS A 232 -12.84 -3.94 10.92
C CYS A 232 -11.78 -2.94 11.41
N THR A 233 -11.27 -3.15 12.62
CA THR A 233 -10.18 -2.36 13.20
C THR A 233 -9.17 -3.23 13.92
N TRP A 234 -7.90 -2.82 13.87
CA TRP A 234 -6.78 -3.40 14.62
C TRP A 234 -6.56 -2.63 15.93
N GLU A 235 -6.49 -3.34 17.05
CA GLU A 235 -6.24 -2.75 18.38
C GLU A 235 -5.26 -3.60 19.21
N TYR A 236 -4.47 -2.92 20.05
CA TYR A 236 -3.61 -3.58 21.04
C TYR A 236 -4.23 -3.57 22.44
N PHE A 237 -4.19 -4.73 23.09
CA PHE A 237 -4.62 -4.93 24.47
C PHE A 237 -3.46 -5.46 25.31
N GLY A 238 -2.97 -4.65 26.26
CA GLY A 238 -1.94 -5.05 27.22
C GLY A 238 -2.53 -5.75 28.45
N PHE A 239 -1.88 -6.82 28.90
CA PHE A 239 -2.19 -7.61 30.08
C PHE A 239 -0.95 -7.66 30.98
N SER A 240 -1.04 -7.11 32.19
CA SER A 240 0.10 -7.06 33.11
C SER A 240 0.44 -8.45 33.65
N ALA A 241 1.65 -8.63 34.19
CA ALA A 241 2.06 -9.88 34.81
C ALA A 241 1.09 -10.36 35.91
N ASP A 242 0.63 -9.44 36.77
CA ASP A 242 -0.32 -9.73 37.85
C ASP A 242 -1.69 -10.18 37.31
N SER A 243 -2.13 -9.53 36.23
CA SER A 243 -3.42 -9.81 35.60
C SER A 243 -3.40 -11.16 34.91
N LEU A 244 -2.27 -11.51 34.28
CA LEU A 244 -2.01 -12.83 33.69
C LEU A 244 -1.87 -13.93 34.75
N ALA A 245 -1.26 -13.64 35.90
CA ALA A 245 -1.17 -14.57 37.02
C ALA A 245 -2.55 -14.86 37.61
N THR A 246 -3.36 -13.81 37.81
CA THR A 246 -4.75 -13.93 38.26
C THR A 246 -5.57 -14.75 37.26
N LEU A 247 -5.44 -14.46 35.96
CA LEU A 247 -6.11 -15.19 34.91
C LEU A 247 -5.77 -16.68 34.92
N LYS A 248 -4.48 -17.01 35.05
CA LYS A 248 -4.02 -18.40 35.12
C LYS A 248 -4.57 -19.10 36.38
N ALA A 249 -4.62 -18.41 37.53
CA ALA A 249 -5.19 -18.96 38.75
C ALA A 249 -6.68 -19.33 38.57
N VAL A 250 -7.48 -18.39 38.05
CA VAL A 250 -8.91 -18.60 37.75
C VAL A 250 -9.12 -19.76 36.77
N ALA A 251 -8.31 -19.84 35.71
CA ALA A 251 -8.37 -20.97 34.78
C ALA A 251 -8.02 -22.29 35.49
N SER A 252 -7.03 -22.28 36.38
CA SER A 252 -6.56 -23.49 37.08
C SER A 252 -7.60 -24.09 38.03
N GLU A 253 -8.49 -23.27 38.62
CA GLU A 253 -9.57 -23.72 39.52
C GLU A 253 -10.58 -24.66 38.84
N SER A 254 -10.74 -24.56 37.52
CA SER A 254 -11.73 -25.30 36.74
C SER A 254 -11.11 -26.24 35.71
N VAL A 255 -9.85 -26.64 35.91
CA VAL A 255 -9.19 -27.68 35.11
C VAL A 255 -9.75 -29.03 35.51
N THR A 256 -10.49 -29.66 34.60
CA THR A 256 -11.21 -30.92 34.86
C THR A 256 -10.68 -32.10 34.04
N THR A 257 -9.72 -31.90 33.14
CA THR A 257 -9.24 -32.91 32.19
C THR A 257 -7.71 -32.99 32.13
N LEU A 258 -7.17 -34.14 31.69
CA LEU A 258 -5.74 -34.33 31.47
C LEU A 258 -5.24 -33.34 30.39
N PRO A 259 -4.06 -32.69 30.57
CA PRO A 259 -2.96 -33.07 31.46
C PRO A 259 -3.01 -32.50 32.90
N GLY A 260 -4.14 -31.94 33.35
CA GLY A 260 -4.28 -31.46 34.74
C GLY A 260 -3.58 -30.13 35.04
N TYR A 261 -3.05 -29.44 34.02
CA TYR A 261 -2.51 -28.09 34.13
C TYR A 261 -2.76 -27.29 32.86
N VAL A 262 -2.75 -25.96 32.99
CA VAL A 262 -2.80 -25.02 31.86
C VAL A 262 -1.71 -23.96 32.01
N SER A 263 -1.21 -23.46 30.88
CA SER A 263 -0.25 -22.35 30.84
C SER A 263 -0.95 -20.99 30.85
N THR A 264 -0.20 -19.92 31.11
CA THR A 264 -0.69 -18.55 30.94
C THR A 264 -1.18 -18.27 29.51
N ASP A 265 -0.53 -18.84 28.50
CA ASP A 265 -0.91 -18.67 27.10
C ASP A 265 -2.27 -19.34 26.81
N ASP A 266 -2.54 -20.51 27.39
CA ASP A 266 -3.83 -21.21 27.23
C ASP A 266 -4.95 -20.45 27.92
N ALA A 267 -4.71 -19.98 29.16
CA ALA A 267 -5.69 -19.20 29.91
C ALA A 267 -6.05 -17.88 29.19
N LEU A 268 -5.05 -17.22 28.60
CA LEU A 268 -5.26 -16.03 27.79
C LEU A 268 -5.99 -16.32 26.47
N CYS A 269 -5.61 -17.38 25.75
CA CYS A 269 -6.34 -17.82 24.55
C CYS A 269 -7.81 -18.14 24.86
N ALA A 270 -8.07 -18.87 25.96
CA ALA A 270 -9.42 -19.22 26.41
C ALA A 270 -10.24 -17.98 26.74
N LEU A 271 -9.66 -17.00 27.46
CA LEU A 271 -10.33 -15.75 27.78
C LEU A 271 -10.69 -14.97 26.51
N ILE A 272 -9.74 -14.85 25.58
CA ILE A 272 -9.95 -14.16 24.31
C ILE A 272 -11.07 -14.83 23.53
N TRP A 273 -11.04 -16.17 23.41
CA TRP A 273 -12.08 -16.91 22.72
C TRP A 273 -13.46 -16.68 23.35
N GLN A 274 -13.55 -16.80 24.67
CA GLN A 274 -14.78 -16.61 25.42
C GLN A 274 -15.34 -15.19 25.27
N CYS A 275 -14.51 -14.15 25.48
CA CYS A 275 -14.95 -12.75 25.43
C CYS A 275 -15.27 -12.28 24.00
N VAL A 276 -14.48 -12.68 23.00
CA VAL A 276 -14.76 -12.34 21.60
C VAL A 276 -16.03 -13.03 21.13
N THR A 277 -16.23 -14.31 21.46
CA THR A 277 -17.47 -15.03 21.13
C THR A 277 -18.67 -14.38 21.82
N ARG A 278 -18.53 -13.97 23.09
CA ARG A 278 -19.58 -13.25 23.83
C ARG A 278 -19.96 -11.92 23.16
N ALA A 279 -18.97 -11.15 22.70
CA ALA A 279 -19.21 -9.91 21.96
C ALA A 279 -19.97 -10.14 20.64
N ARG A 280 -19.79 -11.32 20.02
CA ARG A 280 -20.45 -11.72 18.77
C ARG A 280 -21.86 -12.28 18.97
N LEU A 281 -22.20 -12.85 20.13
CA LEU A 281 -23.50 -13.49 20.36
C LEU A 281 -24.72 -12.69 19.86
N PRO A 282 -24.82 -11.35 20.03
CA PRO A 282 -25.99 -10.61 19.56
C PRO A 282 -26.22 -10.65 18.04
N ARG A 283 -25.19 -10.97 17.24
CA ARG A 283 -25.30 -11.04 15.77
C ARG A 283 -25.19 -12.47 15.22
N LEU A 284 -24.86 -13.45 16.05
CA LEU A 284 -24.71 -14.84 15.63
C LEU A 284 -26.05 -15.58 15.74
N PRO A 285 -26.36 -16.51 14.82
CA PRO A 285 -27.51 -17.38 14.98
C PRO A 285 -27.34 -18.27 16.23
N PRO A 286 -28.43 -18.68 16.91
CA PRO A 286 -28.34 -19.49 18.13
C PRO A 286 -27.57 -20.81 17.97
N ALA A 287 -27.60 -21.40 16.77
CA ALA A 287 -26.89 -22.63 16.43
C ALA A 287 -25.47 -22.41 15.89
N ALA A 288 -24.92 -21.19 16.00
CA ALA A 288 -23.56 -20.90 15.52
C ALA A 288 -22.52 -21.72 16.27
N THR A 289 -21.52 -22.21 15.55
CA THR A 289 -20.27 -22.71 16.11
C THR A 289 -19.18 -21.67 15.98
N SER A 290 -18.14 -21.79 16.80
CA SER A 290 -16.92 -20.99 16.72
C SER A 290 -15.72 -21.93 16.80
N THR A 291 -14.73 -21.70 15.95
CA THR A 291 -13.47 -22.45 15.94
C THR A 291 -12.32 -21.53 16.35
N PHE A 292 -11.52 -21.96 17.32
CA PHE A 292 -10.26 -21.34 17.67
C PHE A 292 -9.11 -22.07 16.96
N ALA A 293 -8.56 -21.44 15.93
CA ALA A 293 -7.42 -21.93 15.15
C ALA A 293 -6.14 -21.31 15.71
N ARG A 294 -5.37 -22.07 16.49
CA ARG A 294 -4.13 -21.63 17.13
C ARG A 294 -2.92 -22.13 16.35
N ALA A 295 -2.05 -21.22 15.91
CA ALA A 295 -0.75 -21.57 15.35
C ALA A 295 0.16 -22.20 16.41
N VAL A 296 0.85 -23.27 16.02
CA VAL A 296 1.71 -24.07 16.89
C VAL A 296 3.03 -24.33 16.17
N ASP A 297 4.14 -24.00 16.83
CA ASP A 297 5.47 -24.45 16.43
C ASP A 297 5.58 -25.96 16.68
N VAL A 298 5.85 -26.72 15.62
CA VAL A 298 5.89 -28.19 15.67
C VAL A 298 7.32 -28.75 15.63
N ARG A 299 8.35 -27.90 15.68
CA ARG A 299 9.78 -28.33 15.70
C ARG A 299 10.04 -29.45 16.69
N ARG A 300 9.65 -29.25 17.97
CA ARG A 300 9.81 -30.26 19.03
C ARG A 300 9.05 -31.56 18.77
N ALA A 301 7.81 -31.46 18.28
CA ALA A 301 6.98 -32.63 17.99
C ALA A 301 7.58 -33.47 16.85
N MET A 302 8.20 -32.81 15.87
CA MET A 302 8.86 -33.42 14.73
C MET A 302 10.32 -33.83 14.98
N GLY A 303 10.86 -33.60 16.18
CA GLY A 303 12.28 -33.87 16.49
C GLY A 303 13.27 -32.97 15.73
N VAL A 304 12.83 -31.80 15.26
CA VAL A 304 13.63 -30.81 14.54
C VAL A 304 14.17 -29.77 15.53
N SER A 305 15.38 -29.26 15.26
CA SER A 305 16.02 -28.22 16.08
C SER A 305 15.11 -26.99 16.26
N GLU A 306 15.03 -26.47 17.48
CA GLU A 306 14.23 -25.28 17.81
C GLU A 306 14.72 -24.02 17.11
N VAL A 307 15.98 -24.00 16.68
CA VAL A 307 16.62 -22.93 15.92
C VAL A 307 16.59 -23.18 14.41
N TYR A 308 15.73 -24.08 13.92
CA TYR A 308 15.50 -24.24 12.48
C TYR A 308 14.86 -22.95 11.89
N PRO A 309 15.49 -22.29 10.89
CA PRO A 309 15.02 -21.01 10.39
C PRO A 309 13.88 -21.09 9.35
N GLY A 310 13.50 -22.29 8.91
CA GLY A 310 12.44 -22.49 7.92
C GLY A 310 11.02 -22.35 8.49
N ILE A 311 10.03 -22.78 7.71
CA ILE A 311 8.64 -22.83 8.17
C ILE A 311 8.29 -24.23 8.67
N LEU A 312 8.08 -24.35 9.98
CA LEU A 312 7.68 -25.58 10.63
C LEU A 312 6.59 -25.30 11.67
N GLN A 313 5.44 -24.90 11.14
CA GLN A 313 4.24 -24.54 11.88
C GLN A 313 3.04 -25.36 11.38
N ASN A 314 2.14 -25.70 12.31
CA ASN A 314 0.80 -26.19 11.98
C ASN A 314 -0.24 -25.50 12.88
N MET A 315 -1.50 -25.91 12.80
CA MET A 315 -2.59 -25.33 13.58
C MET A 315 -3.28 -26.38 14.46
N ALA A 316 -3.61 -25.98 15.68
CA ALA A 316 -4.56 -26.68 16.54
C ALA A 316 -5.94 -26.02 16.40
N TYR A 317 -6.94 -26.79 15.97
CA TYR A 317 -8.32 -26.32 15.81
C TYR A 317 -9.18 -26.86 16.93
N ASN A 318 -9.93 -26.00 17.60
CA ASN A 318 -10.89 -26.37 18.62
C ASN A 318 -12.23 -25.73 18.27
N THR A 319 -13.27 -26.54 18.07
CA THR A 319 -14.60 -26.05 17.68
C THR A 319 -15.60 -26.33 18.79
N LEU A 320 -16.38 -25.31 19.15
CA LEU A 320 -17.47 -25.41 20.13
C LEU A 320 -18.72 -24.71 19.58
N PRO A 321 -19.92 -25.09 20.03
CA PRO A 321 -21.08 -24.20 19.95
C PRO A 321 -20.74 -22.84 20.57
N ALA A 322 -21.15 -21.74 19.93
CA ALA A 322 -20.81 -20.39 20.40
C ALA A 322 -21.36 -20.11 21.81
N ALA A 323 -22.50 -20.69 22.16
CA ALA A 323 -23.06 -20.62 23.51
C ALA A 323 -22.19 -21.34 24.55
N ASP A 324 -21.61 -22.48 24.18
CA ASP A 324 -20.73 -23.27 25.05
C ASP A 324 -19.39 -22.58 25.26
N ALA A 325 -18.82 -22.02 24.18
CA ALA A 325 -17.59 -21.23 24.25
C ALA A 325 -17.71 -20.01 25.19
N VAL A 326 -18.93 -19.53 25.47
CA VAL A 326 -19.19 -18.41 26.38
C VAL A 326 -19.54 -18.87 27.80
N SER A 327 -20.30 -19.96 27.93
CA SER A 327 -20.87 -20.41 29.21
C SER A 327 -19.98 -21.36 30.00
N GLN A 328 -19.07 -22.09 29.34
CA GLN A 328 -18.18 -23.03 30.02
C GLN A 328 -17.17 -22.30 30.93
N PRO A 329 -16.74 -22.94 32.04
CA PRO A 329 -15.67 -22.42 32.87
C PRO A 329 -14.37 -22.24 32.09
N LEU A 330 -13.62 -21.18 32.41
CA LEU A 330 -12.40 -20.81 31.69
C LEU A 330 -11.36 -21.95 31.65
N GLY A 331 -11.22 -22.70 32.75
CA GLY A 331 -10.31 -23.84 32.84
C GLY A 331 -10.66 -25.00 31.92
N VAL A 332 -11.94 -25.22 31.64
CA VAL A 332 -12.41 -26.26 30.71
C VAL A 332 -11.99 -25.90 29.28
N ILE A 333 -12.25 -24.67 28.85
CA ILE A 333 -11.85 -24.16 27.54
C ILE A 333 -10.32 -24.18 27.41
N ALA A 334 -9.61 -23.70 28.43
CA ALA A 334 -8.14 -23.71 28.43
C ALA A 334 -7.56 -25.13 28.39
N SER A 335 -8.21 -26.10 29.03
CA SER A 335 -7.81 -27.51 29.00
C SER A 335 -7.99 -28.10 27.60
N GLN A 336 -9.12 -27.83 26.92
CA GLN A 336 -9.33 -28.27 25.53
C GLN A 336 -8.24 -27.73 24.60
N LEU A 337 -7.96 -26.42 24.70
CA LEU A 337 -6.87 -25.79 23.94
C LEU A 337 -5.52 -26.45 24.22
N ARG A 338 -5.25 -26.84 25.48
CA ARG A 338 -4.02 -27.54 25.88
C ARG A 338 -3.95 -28.97 25.33
N THR A 339 -5.03 -29.74 25.41
CA THR A 339 -5.08 -31.12 24.90
C THR A 339 -4.81 -31.19 23.40
N SER A 340 -5.25 -30.18 22.64
CA SER A 340 -4.95 -30.08 21.20
C SER A 340 -3.47 -29.82 20.86
N LEU A 341 -2.61 -29.63 21.87
CA LEU A 341 -1.16 -29.46 21.74
C LEU A 341 -0.36 -30.73 22.09
N ASP A 342 -1.02 -31.89 22.16
CA ASP A 342 -0.32 -33.16 22.38
C ASP A 342 0.74 -33.39 21.27
N PRO A 343 2.02 -33.64 21.62
CA PRO A 343 3.08 -33.78 20.62
C PRO A 343 2.85 -34.91 19.61
N SER A 344 2.26 -36.03 20.02
CA SER A 344 2.02 -37.16 19.12
C SER A 344 0.93 -36.84 18.09
N GLN A 345 -0.12 -36.13 18.52
CA GLN A 345 -1.16 -35.66 17.61
C GLN A 345 -0.64 -34.56 16.67
N LEU A 346 0.19 -33.65 17.17
CA LEU A 346 0.80 -32.59 16.36
C LEU A 346 1.75 -33.16 15.30
N ASP A 347 2.59 -34.14 15.66
CA ASP A 347 3.43 -34.87 14.70
C ASP A 347 2.56 -35.49 13.60
N HIS A 348 1.60 -36.34 13.98
CA HIS A 348 0.76 -37.04 13.03
C HIS A 348 0.00 -36.07 12.10
N ARG A 349 -0.67 -35.05 12.65
CA ARG A 349 -1.44 -34.06 11.86
C ARG A 349 -0.55 -33.22 10.94
N THR A 350 0.69 -32.97 11.32
CA THR A 350 1.66 -32.26 10.47
C THR A 350 2.12 -33.13 9.31
N ARG A 351 2.41 -34.42 9.57
CA ARG A 351 2.74 -35.39 8.52
C ARG A 351 1.58 -35.63 7.57
N VAL A 352 0.34 -35.65 8.07
CA VAL A 352 -0.90 -35.68 7.26
C VAL A 352 -0.95 -34.50 6.28
N LEU A 353 -0.80 -33.26 6.76
CA LEU A 353 -0.82 -32.07 5.92
C LEU A 353 0.33 -32.08 4.90
N ALA A 354 1.54 -32.41 5.34
CA ALA A 354 2.71 -32.51 4.47
C ALA A 354 2.52 -33.55 3.35
N THR A 355 1.99 -34.73 3.68
CA THR A 355 1.69 -35.80 2.72
C THR A 355 0.62 -35.36 1.72
N ALA A 356 -0.44 -34.69 2.18
CA ALA A 356 -1.47 -34.15 1.30
C ALA A 356 -0.90 -33.10 0.34
N LEU A 357 -0.12 -32.14 0.82
CA LEU A 357 0.55 -31.13 -0.01
C LEU A 357 1.51 -31.77 -1.02
N HIS A 358 2.24 -32.81 -0.62
CA HIS A 358 3.16 -33.53 -1.50
C HIS A 358 2.42 -34.20 -2.66
N ARG A 359 1.28 -34.85 -2.39
CA ARG A 359 0.48 -35.57 -3.39
C ARG A 359 -0.34 -34.65 -4.31
N LEU A 360 -0.64 -33.42 -3.87
CA LEU A 360 -1.42 -32.47 -4.66
C LEU A 360 -0.58 -31.82 -5.77
N SER A 361 -1.09 -31.93 -7.01
CA SER A 361 -0.57 -31.19 -8.17
C SER A 361 -0.88 -29.69 -8.05
N ASP A 362 -2.10 -29.34 -7.62
CA ASP A 362 -2.51 -27.98 -7.28
C ASP A 362 -2.66 -27.81 -5.76
N LYS A 363 -1.76 -26.99 -5.18
CA LYS A 363 -1.72 -26.68 -3.75
C LYS A 363 -2.55 -25.43 -3.39
N SER A 364 -3.16 -24.75 -4.37
CA SER A 364 -3.92 -23.50 -4.17
C SER A 364 -5.15 -23.67 -3.27
N THR A 365 -5.64 -24.90 -3.14
CA THR A 365 -6.79 -25.28 -2.34
C THR A 365 -6.46 -25.50 -0.86
N MET A 366 -5.18 -25.49 -0.48
CA MET A 366 -4.71 -25.76 0.88
C MET A 366 -4.14 -24.50 1.53
N SER A 367 -4.55 -24.24 2.77
CA SER A 367 -3.97 -23.21 3.64
C SER A 367 -4.27 -23.54 5.10
N PHE A 368 -3.39 -23.14 6.03
CA PHE A 368 -3.61 -23.28 7.48
C PHE A 368 -4.96 -22.75 7.97
N THR A 369 -5.59 -21.81 7.27
CA THR A 369 -6.91 -21.27 7.64
C THR A 369 -7.89 -21.25 6.48
N ALA A 370 -7.72 -22.13 5.49
CA ALA A 370 -8.55 -22.14 4.28
C ALA A 370 -10.05 -22.36 4.58
N GLY A 371 -10.36 -23.19 5.59
CA GLY A 371 -11.73 -23.53 5.98
C GLY A 371 -12.33 -22.63 7.06
N ALA A 372 -11.59 -21.62 7.53
CA ALA A 372 -12.01 -20.74 8.62
C ALA A 372 -13.09 -19.75 8.16
N ASN A 373 -14.10 -19.53 8.99
CA ASN A 373 -15.13 -18.52 8.81
C ASN A 373 -14.79 -17.28 9.65
N PRO A 374 -14.33 -16.17 9.03
CA PRO A 374 -13.90 -14.98 9.77
C PRO A 374 -14.99 -14.38 10.67
N SER A 375 -16.27 -14.60 10.38
CA SER A 375 -17.37 -14.05 11.17
C SER A 375 -17.54 -14.72 12.54
N THR A 376 -17.08 -15.96 12.69
CA THR A 376 -17.34 -16.82 13.87
C THR A 376 -16.07 -17.37 14.49
N ASP A 377 -15.08 -17.70 13.67
CA ASP A 377 -13.82 -18.32 14.07
C ASP A 377 -12.80 -17.27 14.51
N ILE A 378 -11.68 -17.74 15.09
CA ILE A 378 -10.52 -16.92 15.49
C ILE A 378 -9.26 -17.57 14.93
N SER A 379 -8.44 -16.80 14.23
CA SER A 379 -7.10 -17.21 13.78
C SER A 379 -6.05 -16.55 14.66
N PHE A 380 -5.30 -17.36 15.40
CA PHE A 380 -4.49 -16.89 16.52
C PHE A 380 -3.04 -17.36 16.41
N SER A 381 -2.08 -16.43 16.55
CA SER A 381 -0.65 -16.76 16.58
C SER A 381 0.06 -16.11 17.77
N SER A 382 0.58 -16.92 18.69
CA SER A 382 1.32 -16.42 19.86
C SER A 382 2.81 -16.31 19.57
N TRP A 383 3.36 -15.09 19.67
CA TRP A 383 4.81 -14.83 19.64
C TRP A 383 5.37 -14.58 21.03
N ALA A 384 4.63 -14.90 22.09
CA ALA A 384 4.99 -14.60 23.48
C ALA A 384 6.33 -15.22 23.93
N LYS A 385 6.77 -16.31 23.29
CA LYS A 385 8.03 -17.00 23.59
C LYS A 385 9.24 -16.45 22.82
N ILE A 386 9.01 -15.58 21.84
CA ILE A 386 10.07 -15.02 21.00
C ILE A 386 10.85 -13.97 21.79
N ASP A 387 12.17 -14.11 21.85
CA ASP A 387 13.04 -13.25 22.66
C ASP A 387 13.65 -12.07 21.88
N LEU A 388 12.81 -11.17 21.39
CA LEU A 388 13.28 -9.96 20.69
C LEU A 388 13.71 -8.84 21.65
N TYR A 389 13.30 -8.88 22.92
CA TYR A 389 13.65 -7.84 23.91
C TYR A 389 15.09 -7.93 24.40
N ASN A 390 15.78 -9.05 24.18
CA ASN A 390 17.20 -9.20 24.52
C ASN A 390 18.15 -8.96 23.33
N MET A 391 17.64 -8.54 22.18
CA MET A 391 18.46 -8.26 21.00
C MET A 391 18.82 -6.77 20.91
N ASP A 392 20.10 -6.44 21.12
CA ASP A 392 20.64 -5.07 21.08
C ASP A 392 21.32 -4.71 19.75
N PHE A 393 21.65 -5.71 18.94
CA PHE A 393 22.35 -5.60 17.66
C PHE A 393 23.68 -4.83 17.76
N GLY A 394 24.29 -4.75 18.95
CA GLY A 394 25.53 -3.98 19.15
C GLY A 394 25.43 -2.49 18.84
N LEU A 395 24.23 -1.91 18.78
CA LEU A 395 24.01 -0.51 18.35
C LEU A 395 24.33 0.53 19.43
N GLY A 396 24.64 0.11 20.66
CA GLY A 396 24.82 1.01 21.80
C GLY A 396 23.53 1.68 22.30
N LEU A 397 22.35 1.22 21.85
CA LEU A 397 21.04 1.78 22.22
C LEU A 397 20.42 1.14 23.47
N GLY A 398 21.02 0.04 23.97
CA GLY A 398 20.43 -0.78 25.02
C GLY A 398 19.35 -1.73 24.48
N LYS A 399 18.41 -2.11 25.34
CA LYS A 399 17.31 -3.02 25.00
C LYS A 399 16.14 -2.27 24.33
N PRO A 400 15.34 -2.94 23.47
CA PRO A 400 14.14 -2.33 22.90
C PRO A 400 13.16 -1.85 23.99
N ALA A 401 12.60 -0.66 23.81
CA ALA A 401 11.50 -0.15 24.65
C ALA A 401 10.18 -0.88 24.33
N ALA A 402 9.99 -1.30 23.09
CA ALA A 402 8.83 -2.09 22.66
C ALA A 402 9.16 -3.00 21.49
N VAL A 403 8.44 -4.12 21.40
CA VAL A 403 8.38 -4.97 20.21
C VAL A 403 6.92 -5.08 19.78
N ARG A 404 6.64 -4.72 18.53
CA ARG A 404 5.28 -4.58 17.99
C ARG A 404 5.22 -5.08 16.56
N ARG A 405 4.04 -5.53 16.16
CA ARG A 405 3.70 -5.77 14.76
C ARG A 405 3.18 -4.47 14.12
N PRO A 406 3.61 -4.10 12.91
CA PRO A 406 2.96 -3.04 12.16
C PRO A 406 1.49 -3.35 11.86
N ARG A 407 0.67 -2.30 11.80
CA ARG A 407 -0.70 -2.32 11.27
C ARG A 407 -0.65 -2.52 9.77
N PHE A 408 -1.57 -3.34 9.27
CA PHE A 408 -1.72 -3.69 7.87
C PHE A 408 -3.20 -3.82 7.52
N ASP A 409 -3.47 -4.19 6.27
CA ASP A 409 -4.82 -4.45 5.77
C ASP A 409 -5.66 -5.30 6.75
N MET A 410 -6.96 -4.98 6.82
CA MET A 410 -7.85 -5.58 7.81
C MET A 410 -8.14 -7.04 7.47
N VAL A 411 -7.85 -7.94 8.41
CA VAL A 411 -8.17 -9.37 8.32
C VAL A 411 -9.00 -9.75 9.53
N GLU A 412 -10.33 -9.78 9.36
CA GLU A 412 -11.27 -10.10 10.43
C GLU A 412 -10.84 -11.37 11.17
N SER A 413 -10.87 -11.32 12.51
CA SER A 413 -10.59 -12.45 13.41
C SER A 413 -9.14 -12.92 13.49
N LEU A 414 -8.22 -12.21 12.85
CA LEU A 414 -6.80 -12.46 13.00
C LEU A 414 -6.26 -11.78 14.26
N MET A 415 -5.47 -12.53 15.04
CA MET A 415 -4.95 -12.08 16.32
C MET A 415 -3.53 -12.57 16.57
N TYR A 416 -2.76 -11.77 17.30
CA TYR A 416 -1.38 -12.07 17.66
C TYR A 416 -1.08 -11.75 19.12
N ILE A 417 -0.29 -12.58 19.80
CA ILE A 417 0.38 -12.16 21.04
C ILE A 417 1.78 -11.68 20.69
N MET A 418 2.14 -10.47 21.09
CA MET A 418 3.48 -9.92 20.92
C MET A 418 4.49 -10.62 21.84
N PRO A 419 5.80 -10.53 21.52
CA PRO A 419 6.87 -10.96 22.43
C PRO A 419 6.66 -10.48 23.86
N ARG A 420 6.89 -11.37 24.83
CA ARG A 420 6.71 -11.04 26.25
C ARG A 420 7.72 -9.98 26.67
N ARG A 421 7.22 -8.93 27.32
CA ARG A 421 8.08 -7.90 27.89
C ARG A 421 8.88 -8.44 29.08
N PRO A 422 10.06 -7.88 29.38
CA PRO A 422 10.85 -8.27 30.55
C PRO A 422 10.10 -8.14 31.88
N ASP A 423 9.15 -7.20 31.99
CA ASP A 423 8.26 -7.03 33.16
C ASP A 423 7.11 -8.05 33.23
N GLY A 424 7.04 -8.98 32.27
CA GLY A 424 6.04 -10.03 32.18
C GLY A 424 4.74 -9.63 31.46
N GLU A 425 4.57 -8.37 31.05
CA GLU A 425 3.40 -7.90 30.29
C GLU A 425 3.33 -8.60 28.92
N LEU A 426 2.11 -8.98 28.53
CA LEU A 426 1.78 -9.44 27.17
C LEU A 426 0.88 -8.42 26.49
N VAL A 427 1.12 -8.20 25.19
CA VAL A 427 0.28 -7.34 24.36
C VAL A 427 -0.36 -8.19 23.28
N VAL A 428 -1.67 -8.09 23.13
CA VAL A 428 -2.46 -8.84 22.14
C VAL A 428 -2.97 -7.89 21.06
N ALA A 429 -2.63 -8.16 19.81
CA ALA A 429 -3.19 -7.50 18.63
C ALA A 429 -4.48 -8.23 18.22
N MET A 430 -5.57 -7.50 18.01
CA MET A 430 -6.84 -8.08 17.57
C MET A 430 -7.43 -7.28 16.42
N CYS A 431 -7.80 -7.97 15.32
CA CYS A 431 -8.61 -7.41 14.26
C CYS A 431 -10.05 -7.91 14.36
N LEU A 432 -10.99 -7.01 14.67
CA LEU A 432 -12.41 -7.35 14.82
C LEU A 432 -13.29 -6.34 14.09
N ARG A 433 -14.52 -6.74 13.78
CA ARG A 433 -15.57 -5.79 13.34
C ARG A 433 -15.72 -4.66 14.34
N LEU A 434 -16.05 -3.47 13.86
CA LEU A 434 -16.22 -2.29 14.74
C LEU A 434 -17.22 -2.57 15.88
N GLU A 435 -18.34 -3.24 15.58
CA GLU A 435 -19.35 -3.61 16.57
C GLU A 435 -18.86 -4.61 17.63
N ASP A 436 -18.10 -5.63 17.21
CA ASP A 436 -17.54 -6.65 18.10
C ASP A 436 -16.47 -6.03 19.00
N MET A 437 -15.62 -5.17 18.42
CA MET A 437 -14.58 -4.44 19.14
C MET A 437 -15.20 -3.49 20.19
N ALA A 438 -16.27 -2.77 19.83
CA ALA A 438 -16.97 -1.88 20.75
C ALA A 438 -17.56 -2.63 21.95
N ARG A 439 -18.19 -3.80 21.71
CA ARG A 439 -18.73 -4.67 22.77
C ARG A 439 -17.62 -5.27 23.64
N LEU A 440 -16.52 -5.72 23.04
CA LEU A 440 -15.37 -6.27 23.76
C LEU A 440 -14.74 -5.24 24.72
N LYS A 441 -14.62 -3.97 24.27
CA LYS A 441 -14.05 -2.87 25.08
C LYS A 441 -14.87 -2.55 26.34
N VAL A 442 -16.15 -2.91 26.39
CA VAL A 442 -17.02 -2.71 27.56
C VAL A 442 -17.36 -4.01 28.29
N ASP A 443 -16.85 -5.16 27.84
CA ASP A 443 -17.05 -6.44 28.51
C ASP A 443 -16.34 -6.45 29.86
N LYS A 444 -17.10 -6.65 30.95
CA LYS A 444 -16.57 -6.60 32.33
C LYS A 444 -15.55 -7.70 32.61
N THR A 445 -15.73 -8.89 32.04
CA THR A 445 -14.80 -10.01 32.23
C THR A 445 -13.45 -9.66 31.61
N PHE A 446 -13.48 -9.17 30.37
CA PHE A 446 -12.29 -8.78 29.62
C PHE A 446 -11.57 -7.58 30.27
N THR A 447 -12.32 -6.55 30.65
CA THR A 447 -11.76 -5.32 31.24
C THR A 447 -11.22 -5.51 32.65
N ASN A 448 -11.85 -6.34 33.49
CA ASN A 448 -11.36 -6.63 34.84
C ASN A 448 -10.03 -7.39 34.82
N ILE A 449 -9.89 -8.40 33.94
CA ILE A 449 -8.68 -9.22 33.83
C ILE A 449 -7.52 -8.48 33.16
N ARG A 450 -7.78 -7.40 32.42
CA ARG A 450 -6.72 -6.57 31.83
C ARG A 450 -5.82 -5.91 32.90
N GLY A 451 -6.36 -5.73 34.13
CA GLY A 451 -5.73 -4.92 35.17
C GLY A 451 -5.73 -3.44 34.75
N VAL A 452 -6.28 -2.54 35.57
CA VAL A 452 -6.32 -1.11 35.21
C VAL A 452 -4.91 -0.53 35.26
N ARG A 453 -4.22 -0.55 34.11
CA ARG A 453 -3.26 0.45 33.61
C ARG A 453 -3.19 0.35 32.07
N GLY A 454 -4.36 0.35 31.44
CA GLY A 454 -4.53 0.67 30.02
C GLY A 454 -5.11 2.06 29.91
N VAL A 455 -4.46 2.91 29.12
CA VAL A 455 -4.88 4.26 28.74
C VAL A 455 -6.38 4.28 28.44
N LEU A 456 -7.17 4.75 29.41
CA LEU A 456 -8.48 5.32 29.18
C LEU A 456 -8.20 6.70 28.57
N GLY A 457 -8.14 6.75 27.24
CA GLY A 457 -8.31 7.98 26.48
C GLY A 457 -9.76 8.44 26.57
N VAL A 458 -10.23 8.71 27.79
CA VAL A 458 -11.36 9.57 28.10
C VAL A 458 -10.92 10.39 29.32
N LEU A 459 -10.16 11.45 29.06
CA LEU A 459 -9.94 12.49 30.07
C LEU A 459 -11.32 13.05 30.43
N LYS A 460 -11.72 12.93 31.69
CA LYS A 460 -12.76 13.81 32.23
C LYS A 460 -12.14 15.21 32.30
N PRO A 461 -12.64 16.21 31.55
CA PRO A 461 -12.05 17.53 31.56
C PRO A 461 -12.25 18.16 32.93
N THR A 462 -11.20 18.76 33.49
CA THR A 462 -11.37 19.68 34.62
C THR A 462 -12.09 20.93 34.13
N ALA A 463 -12.73 21.70 35.03
CA ALA A 463 -13.43 22.93 34.65
C ALA A 463 -12.50 23.93 33.91
N MET A 464 -11.20 23.87 34.18
CA MET A 464 -10.19 24.68 33.51
C MET A 464 -9.85 24.16 32.10
N ASP A 465 -9.95 22.86 31.86
CA ASP A 465 -9.84 22.24 30.53
C ASP A 465 -11.07 22.52 29.67
N LEU A 466 -12.26 22.60 30.27
CA LEU A 466 -13.49 23.00 29.56
C LEU A 466 -13.41 24.47 29.11
N ILE A 467 -12.87 25.36 29.94
CA ILE A 467 -12.64 26.77 29.58
C ILE A 467 -11.58 26.89 28.47
N LYS A 468 -10.47 26.14 28.56
CA LYS A 468 -9.46 26.09 27.50
C LYS A 468 -10.01 25.50 26.21
N PHE A 469 -10.82 24.45 26.29
CA PHE A 469 -11.50 23.83 25.14
C PHE A 469 -12.50 24.79 24.49
N LEU A 470 -13.29 25.52 25.29
CA LEU A 470 -14.21 26.55 24.79
C LEU A 470 -13.45 27.71 24.15
N LEU A 471 -12.35 28.16 24.74
CA LEU A 471 -11.48 29.19 24.16
C LEU A 471 -10.79 28.73 22.87
N LEU A 472 -10.39 27.46 22.79
CA LEU A 472 -9.85 26.82 21.58
C LEU A 472 -10.92 26.65 20.50
N LEU A 473 -12.16 26.34 20.88
CA LEU A 473 -13.31 26.31 19.98
C LEU A 473 -13.64 27.70 19.45
N LEU A 474 -13.57 28.71 20.32
CA LEU A 474 -13.83 30.10 19.96
C LEU A 474 -12.72 30.66 19.06
N HIS A 475 -11.46 30.33 19.36
CA HIS A 475 -10.32 30.64 18.48
C HIS A 475 -10.44 29.90 17.16
N ARG A 476 -10.75 28.60 17.14
CA ARG A 476 -10.96 27.85 15.89
C ARG A 476 -12.16 28.36 15.09
N ALA A 477 -13.22 28.79 15.75
CA ALA A 477 -14.37 29.40 15.10
C ALA A 477 -14.03 30.79 14.55
N LEU A 478 -13.22 31.57 15.26
CA LEU A 478 -12.75 32.87 14.82
C LEU A 478 -11.73 32.73 13.68
N ASP A 479 -10.77 31.82 13.78
CA ASP A 479 -9.83 31.43 12.72
C ASP A 479 -10.58 30.87 11.51
N TYR A 480 -11.66 30.10 11.72
CA TYR A 480 -12.56 29.64 10.67
C TYR A 480 -13.30 30.81 10.02
N LEU A 481 -13.86 31.76 10.79
CA LEU A 481 -14.54 32.94 10.25
C LEU A 481 -13.58 33.88 9.53
N ILE A 482 -12.34 34.03 10.02
CA ILE A 482 -11.28 34.80 9.39
C ILE A 482 -10.78 34.08 8.14
N SER A 483 -10.62 32.76 8.19
CA SER A 483 -10.27 31.93 7.02
C SER A 483 -11.38 31.97 5.98
N TRP A 484 -12.65 31.98 6.38
CA TRP A 484 -13.81 32.06 5.49
C TRP A 484 -13.95 33.46 4.91
N ALA A 485 -13.71 34.51 5.70
CA ALA A 485 -13.62 35.89 5.20
C ALA A 485 -12.43 36.08 4.25
N TYR A 486 -11.29 35.45 4.52
CA TYR A 486 -10.10 35.47 3.67
C TYR A 486 -10.29 34.66 2.38
N LEU A 487 -10.97 33.50 2.44
CA LEU A 487 -11.34 32.69 1.28
C LEU A 487 -12.43 33.39 0.43
N ALA A 488 -13.45 33.97 1.06
CA ALA A 488 -14.52 34.69 0.36
C ALA A 488 -14.02 35.99 -0.29
N GLN A 489 -13.00 36.65 0.29
CA GLN A 489 -12.36 37.83 -0.30
C GLN A 489 -11.39 37.48 -1.44
N ASN A 490 -10.88 36.24 -1.51
CA ASN A 490 -9.86 35.82 -2.48
C ASN A 490 -10.33 34.75 -3.49
N LEU A 491 -11.62 34.40 -3.52
CA LEU A 491 -12.21 33.52 -4.54
C LEU A 491 -12.73 34.36 -5.72
N PRO A 492 -12.05 34.38 -6.87
CA PRO A 492 -12.63 34.99 -8.07
C PRO A 492 -13.85 34.18 -8.51
N VAL A 493 -15.01 34.81 -8.52
CA VAL A 493 -16.20 34.35 -9.25
C VAL A 493 -16.25 35.17 -10.55
N PRO A 494 -16.33 34.59 -11.77
CA PRO A 494 -16.15 33.21 -12.26
C PRO A 494 -14.71 32.91 -12.77
N TRP A 495 -14.43 31.69 -13.26
CA TRP A 495 -13.12 31.31 -13.81
C TRP A 495 -12.84 32.12 -15.08
N VAL A 496 -11.79 32.94 -14.99
CA VAL A 496 -11.35 33.82 -16.04
C VAL A 496 -10.16 33.17 -16.74
N PHE A 497 -10.21 33.03 -18.06
CA PHE A 497 -9.09 32.54 -18.86
C PHE A 497 -8.73 33.56 -19.94
N PHE A 498 -7.45 33.61 -20.29
CA PHE A 498 -6.95 34.44 -21.39
C PHE A 498 -7.04 33.65 -22.70
N ASP A 499 -7.83 34.11 -23.66
CA ASP A 499 -7.89 33.50 -24.98
C ASP A 499 -6.73 34.02 -25.83
N ARG A 500 -5.72 33.19 -26.07
CA ARG A 500 -4.51 33.59 -26.77
C ARG A 500 -4.76 33.99 -28.23
N LYS A 501 -5.80 33.41 -28.86
CA LYS A 501 -6.14 33.67 -30.27
C LYS A 501 -6.85 35.00 -30.43
N THR A 502 -7.76 35.33 -29.51
CA THR A 502 -8.51 36.60 -29.57
C THR A 502 -7.84 37.73 -28.78
N GLY A 503 -6.90 37.42 -27.89
CA GLY A 503 -6.29 38.38 -26.97
C GLY A 503 -7.24 38.88 -25.88
N GLU A 504 -8.37 38.21 -25.69
CA GLU A 504 -9.42 38.64 -24.78
C GLU A 504 -9.51 37.75 -23.55
N ILE A 505 -9.90 38.37 -22.45
CA ILE A 505 -10.19 37.66 -21.21
C ILE A 505 -11.64 37.18 -21.26
N LYS A 506 -11.83 35.86 -21.26
CA LYS A 506 -13.15 35.21 -21.34
C LYS A 506 -13.50 34.51 -20.03
N ARG A 507 -14.79 34.21 -19.86
CA ARG A 507 -15.35 33.55 -18.68
C ARG A 507 -16.00 32.25 -19.08
N GLU A 508 -15.77 31.20 -18.31
CA GLU A 508 -16.39 29.90 -18.52
C GLU A 508 -17.65 29.75 -17.66
N ASP A 509 -18.77 29.43 -18.30
CA ASP A 509 -20.03 29.13 -17.62
C ASP A 509 -20.06 27.66 -17.21
N GLN A 510 -19.97 27.40 -15.90
CA GLN A 510 -20.19 26.07 -15.33
C GLN A 510 -21.54 26.00 -14.60
N PRO A 511 -22.29 24.87 -14.72
CA PRO A 511 -23.52 24.68 -13.96
C PRO A 511 -23.28 24.79 -12.45
N LEU A 512 -24.04 25.67 -11.77
CA LEU A 512 -23.92 25.92 -10.33
C LEU A 512 -23.97 24.64 -9.48
N LEU A 513 -24.80 23.67 -9.86
CA LEU A 513 -24.91 22.37 -9.18
C LEU A 513 -23.62 21.54 -9.25
N ARG A 514 -22.91 21.56 -10.40
CA ARG A 514 -21.63 20.86 -10.56
C ARG A 514 -20.56 21.50 -9.67
N LYS A 515 -20.53 22.84 -9.63
CA LYS A 515 -19.62 23.62 -8.77
C LYS A 515 -19.87 23.35 -7.29
N LEU A 516 -21.13 23.36 -6.85
CA LEU A 516 -21.51 23.04 -5.47
C LEU A 516 -21.16 21.59 -5.10
N ALA A 517 -21.35 20.64 -6.03
CA ALA A 517 -20.96 19.24 -5.83
C ALA A 517 -19.44 19.08 -5.67
N LEU A 518 -18.63 19.70 -6.52
CA LEU A 518 -17.16 19.65 -6.40
C LEU A 518 -16.68 20.27 -5.09
N VAL A 519 -17.24 21.40 -4.67
CA VAL A 519 -16.92 22.04 -3.37
C VAL A 519 -17.36 21.17 -2.19
N LEU A 520 -18.49 20.46 -2.29
CA LEU A 520 -18.93 19.50 -1.25
C LEU A 520 -18.02 18.26 -1.18
N ILE A 521 -17.49 17.81 -2.31
CA ILE A 521 -16.66 16.59 -2.40
C ILE A 521 -15.20 16.86 -1.99
N PHE A 522 -14.63 18.01 -2.40
CA PHE A 522 -13.24 18.39 -2.15
C PHE A 522 -13.11 19.46 -1.06
N ASN A 523 -13.85 19.31 0.05
CA ASN A 523 -13.75 20.17 1.23
C ASN A 523 -12.93 19.45 2.32
N PRO A 524 -12.10 20.15 3.11
CA PRO A 524 -11.35 19.56 4.24
C PRO A 524 -12.15 18.66 5.21
N LEU A 525 -13.47 18.88 5.36
CA LEU A 525 -14.36 18.06 6.20
C LEU A 525 -14.87 16.78 5.51
N THR A 526 -14.77 16.68 4.19
CA THR A 526 -15.20 15.53 3.36
C THR A 526 -14.04 14.86 2.64
N GLU A 527 -12.84 15.44 2.65
CA GLU A 527 -11.59 14.81 2.17
C GLU A 527 -11.33 13.44 2.83
N TRP A 528 -11.80 13.22 4.08
CA TRP A 528 -11.73 11.91 4.72
C TRP A 528 -12.62 10.84 4.05
N ILE A 529 -13.69 11.23 3.36
CA ILE A 529 -14.56 10.30 2.61
C ILE A 529 -13.80 9.77 1.38
N ASP A 530 -12.86 10.52 0.80
CA ASP A 530 -11.97 10.04 -0.26
C ASP A 530 -10.97 8.95 0.19
N SER A 531 -10.72 8.87 1.51
CA SER A 531 -9.97 7.74 2.10
C SER A 531 -10.77 6.44 2.11
N THR A 532 -12.10 6.51 1.94
CA THR A 532 -12.97 5.34 1.80
C THR A 532 -13.08 4.97 0.32
N HIS A 533 -12.75 3.72 -0.04
CA HIS A 533 -12.72 3.18 -1.40
C HIS A 533 -14.06 3.24 -2.18
N VAL A 534 -15.12 3.79 -1.58
CA VAL A 534 -16.50 3.81 -2.08
C VAL A 534 -16.67 4.80 -3.23
N MET A 535 -16.16 6.03 -3.11
CA MET A 535 -16.19 7.01 -4.21
C MET A 535 -15.40 6.50 -5.43
N ARG A 536 -14.28 5.79 -5.20
CA ARG A 536 -13.44 5.19 -6.25
C ARG A 536 -14.18 4.11 -7.04
N LEU A 537 -14.85 3.19 -6.35
CA LEU A 537 -15.68 2.16 -6.98
C LEU A 537 -16.86 2.76 -7.74
N GLN A 538 -17.48 3.83 -7.23
CA GLN A 538 -18.59 4.51 -7.89
C GLN A 538 -18.14 5.28 -9.14
N ALA A 539 -17.06 6.06 -9.07
CA ALA A 539 -16.48 6.77 -10.21
C ALA A 539 -16.00 5.78 -11.28
N TYR A 540 -15.34 4.69 -10.88
CA TYR A 540 -14.89 3.64 -11.78
C TYR A 540 -16.06 2.90 -12.47
N ARG A 541 -17.13 2.56 -11.72
CA ARG A 541 -18.34 1.94 -12.29
C ARG A 541 -19.07 2.88 -13.25
N LYS A 542 -19.17 4.17 -12.91
CA LYS A 542 -19.76 5.21 -13.80
C LYS A 542 -18.96 5.39 -15.08
N ALA A 543 -17.63 5.42 -15.00
CA ALA A 543 -16.76 5.51 -16.18
C ALA A 543 -16.92 4.28 -17.09
N LEU A 544 -17.00 3.07 -16.53
CA LEU A 544 -17.23 1.84 -17.30
C LEU A 544 -18.64 1.74 -17.91
N SER A 545 -19.68 2.22 -17.21
CA SER A 545 -21.05 2.19 -17.73
C SER A 545 -21.24 3.17 -18.88
N LYS A 546 -20.74 4.41 -18.72
CA LYS A 546 -20.84 5.45 -19.76
C LYS A 546 -20.06 5.09 -21.03
N GLY A 547 -18.85 4.53 -20.89
CA GLY A 547 -18.08 4.06 -22.05
C GLY A 547 -18.77 2.94 -22.85
N ARG A 548 -19.67 2.15 -22.23
CA ARG A 548 -20.50 1.17 -22.94
C ARG A 548 -21.74 1.80 -23.58
N GLU A 549 -22.37 2.74 -22.89
CA GLU A 549 -23.54 3.47 -23.41
C GLU A 549 -23.19 4.26 -24.68
N GLU A 550 -22.04 4.93 -24.71
CA GLU A 550 -21.60 5.84 -25.79
C GLU A 550 -21.22 5.15 -27.11
N ASN A 551 -20.99 3.83 -27.07
CA ASN A 551 -20.77 3.00 -28.27
C ASN A 551 -22.09 2.49 -28.89
N THR A 552 -23.24 2.93 -28.35
CA THR A 552 -24.57 2.55 -28.85
C THR A 552 -25.04 3.57 -29.90
N PRO A 553 -25.55 3.13 -31.07
CA PRO A 553 -26.02 4.04 -32.14
C PRO A 553 -27.12 5.03 -31.72
N ASP A 554 -27.94 4.65 -30.73
CA ASP A 554 -29.10 5.43 -30.27
C ASP A 554 -28.74 6.81 -29.64
N ILE A 555 -27.48 7.03 -29.28
CA ILE A 555 -26.99 8.26 -28.64
C ILE A 555 -26.59 9.36 -29.65
N ARG A 556 -26.59 9.09 -30.97
CA ARG A 556 -26.27 10.07 -32.03
C ARG A 556 -27.05 11.39 -31.91
N LYS A 557 -28.30 11.35 -31.42
CA LYS A 557 -29.14 12.53 -31.22
C LYS A 557 -28.56 13.57 -30.25
N ARG A 558 -27.57 13.20 -29.42
CA ARG A 558 -26.87 14.11 -28.50
C ARG A 558 -25.77 14.94 -29.16
N ILE A 559 -25.29 14.57 -30.35
CA ILE A 559 -24.22 15.30 -31.06
C ILE A 559 -24.67 16.71 -31.41
N GLN A 560 -25.84 16.86 -32.05
CA GLN A 560 -26.41 18.17 -32.42
C GLN A 560 -26.52 19.09 -31.19
N SER A 561 -27.16 18.63 -30.11
CA SER A 561 -27.32 19.43 -28.89
C SER A 561 -25.98 19.78 -28.23
N PHE A 562 -24.96 18.93 -28.38
CA PHE A 562 -23.62 19.21 -27.86
C PHE A 562 -22.88 20.27 -28.69
N VAL A 563 -22.96 20.18 -30.02
CA VAL A 563 -22.42 21.19 -30.94
C VAL A 563 -23.04 22.56 -30.70
N GLU A 564 -24.36 22.62 -30.52
CA GLU A 564 -25.09 23.86 -30.20
C GLU A 564 -24.70 24.42 -28.84
N ALA A 565 -24.69 23.58 -27.79
CA ALA A 565 -24.41 24.01 -26.42
C ALA A 565 -23.00 24.61 -26.25
N TYR A 566 -22.02 24.09 -26.98
CA TYR A 566 -20.63 24.55 -26.91
C TYR A 566 -20.20 25.41 -28.12
N SER A 567 -21.13 25.70 -29.04
CA SER A 567 -20.85 26.48 -30.26
C SER A 567 -19.63 25.97 -31.04
N ILE A 568 -19.57 24.65 -31.26
CA ILE A 568 -18.43 23.99 -31.92
C ILE A 568 -18.44 24.31 -33.41
N LYS A 569 -17.32 24.86 -33.91
CA LYS A 569 -17.12 25.10 -35.34
C LYS A 569 -16.76 23.80 -36.04
N MET A 570 -17.76 23.14 -36.62
CA MET A 570 -17.56 21.83 -37.25
C MET A 570 -16.69 21.86 -38.51
N GLU A 571 -16.54 23.03 -39.15
CA GLU A 571 -15.60 23.26 -40.25
C GLU A 571 -14.13 22.99 -39.88
N ASP A 572 -13.79 23.02 -38.58
CA ASP A 572 -12.43 22.75 -38.10
C ASP A 572 -12.09 21.25 -38.01
N PHE A 573 -13.06 20.35 -38.25
CA PHE A 573 -12.94 18.91 -38.02
C PHE A 573 -13.30 18.08 -39.25
N GLU A 574 -12.81 16.85 -39.28
CA GLU A 574 -13.09 15.87 -40.32
C GLU A 574 -13.68 14.57 -39.71
N PRO A 575 -14.89 14.15 -40.12
CA PRO A 575 -15.81 14.83 -41.05
C PRO A 575 -16.43 16.11 -40.44
N SER A 576 -16.75 17.09 -41.30
CA SER A 576 -17.39 18.35 -40.88
C SER A 576 -18.90 18.23 -40.74
N ASP A 577 -19.52 17.27 -41.41
CA ASP A 577 -20.92 16.92 -41.21
C ASP A 577 -21.06 16.05 -39.95
N ILE A 578 -21.91 16.50 -39.02
CA ILE A 578 -22.22 15.76 -37.79
C ILE A 578 -22.91 14.41 -38.06
N ASP A 579 -23.55 14.28 -39.22
CA ASP A 579 -24.34 13.12 -39.60
C ASP A 579 -23.49 11.96 -40.11
N GLU A 580 -22.20 12.21 -40.38
CA GLU A 580 -21.21 11.22 -40.76
C GLU A 580 -20.63 10.45 -39.56
N TYR A 581 -20.78 10.96 -38.33
CA TYR A 581 -20.35 10.25 -37.13
C TYR A 581 -21.34 9.13 -36.76
N ALA A 582 -20.86 7.88 -36.72
CA ALA A 582 -21.69 6.73 -36.39
C ALA A 582 -22.00 6.65 -34.88
N THR A 583 -21.11 7.18 -34.04
CA THR A 583 -21.24 7.14 -32.57
C THR A 583 -20.77 8.45 -31.92
N PHE A 584 -21.20 8.70 -30.68
CA PHE A 584 -20.73 9.86 -29.91
C PHE A 584 -19.22 9.77 -29.60
N SER A 585 -18.70 8.56 -29.38
CA SER A 585 -17.25 8.35 -29.18
C SER A 585 -16.43 8.77 -30.40
N GLU A 586 -16.94 8.51 -31.61
CA GLU A 586 -16.27 8.93 -32.86
C GLU A 586 -16.24 10.46 -32.98
N PHE A 587 -17.35 11.13 -32.64
CA PHE A 587 -17.42 12.59 -32.58
C PHE A 587 -16.46 13.21 -31.55
N VAL A 588 -16.29 12.59 -30.39
CA VAL A 588 -15.35 13.06 -29.36
C VAL A 588 -13.90 12.90 -29.83
N THR A 589 -13.61 11.79 -30.51
CA THR A 589 -12.28 11.47 -31.04
C THR A 589 -12.09 11.92 -32.49
N ARG A 590 -12.88 12.88 -32.96
CA ARG A 590 -12.81 13.46 -34.31
C ARG A 590 -11.41 13.97 -34.66
N ARG A 591 -11.09 14.02 -35.95
CA ARG A 591 -9.82 14.57 -36.45
C ARG A 591 -9.97 16.06 -36.73
N ILE A 592 -8.87 16.80 -36.66
CA ILE A 592 -8.80 18.18 -37.12
C ILE A 592 -8.64 18.17 -38.64
N SER A 593 -9.32 19.08 -39.32
CA SER A 593 -9.11 19.34 -40.75
C SER A 593 -7.66 19.82 -40.99
N PRO A 594 -6.95 19.35 -42.03
CA PRO A 594 -5.52 19.63 -42.25
C PRO A 594 -5.11 21.11 -42.14
N ASP A 595 -6.01 22.04 -42.51
CA ASP A 595 -5.72 23.48 -42.55
C ASP A 595 -6.12 24.23 -41.25
N SER A 596 -6.80 23.59 -40.31
CA SER A 596 -7.42 24.28 -39.15
C SER A 596 -6.49 24.49 -37.96
N ARG A 597 -5.38 23.75 -37.88
CA ARG A 597 -4.34 23.87 -36.83
C ARG A 597 -2.93 23.74 -37.42
N PRO A 598 -2.44 24.76 -38.15
CA PRO A 598 -1.08 24.73 -38.68
C PRO A 598 -0.05 24.71 -37.55
N ILE A 599 0.98 23.87 -37.70
CA ILE A 599 2.10 23.79 -36.76
C ILE A 599 2.93 25.08 -36.86
N HIS A 600 3.18 25.74 -35.74
CA HIS A 600 4.03 26.94 -35.69
C HIS A 600 5.47 26.59 -36.07
N SER A 601 6.00 27.32 -37.06
CA SER A 601 7.37 27.17 -37.57
C SER A 601 7.75 25.70 -37.80
N PRO A 602 7.05 24.99 -38.73
CA PRO A 602 7.17 23.53 -38.86
C PRO A 602 8.61 23.08 -39.11
N ASP A 603 9.35 23.84 -39.92
CA ASP A 603 10.74 23.57 -40.29
C ASP A 603 11.78 24.02 -39.25
N ASP A 604 11.37 24.71 -38.18
CA ASP A 604 12.26 25.17 -37.11
C ASP A 604 12.23 24.20 -35.92
N PRO A 605 13.25 23.34 -35.75
CA PRO A 605 13.27 22.36 -34.66
C PRO A 605 13.53 23.02 -33.29
N SER A 606 13.96 24.29 -33.24
CA SER A 606 14.22 25.02 -32.00
C SER A 606 12.96 25.56 -31.32
N THR A 607 11.79 25.33 -31.90
CA THR A 607 10.49 25.74 -31.36
C THR A 607 9.69 24.53 -30.91
N ALA A 608 9.18 24.57 -29.68
CA ALA A 608 8.20 23.59 -29.19
C ALA A 608 6.79 24.10 -29.43
N VAL A 609 5.84 23.20 -29.68
CA VAL A 609 4.43 23.55 -29.91
C VAL A 609 3.50 23.00 -28.84
N VAL A 610 2.33 23.60 -28.74
CA VAL A 610 1.23 23.16 -27.89
C VAL A 610 0.69 21.82 -28.41
N PRO A 611 0.55 20.79 -27.55
CA PRO A 611 0.22 19.44 -28.00
C PRO A 611 -1.27 19.19 -28.25
N ALA A 612 -2.16 20.03 -27.71
CA ALA A 612 -3.61 19.85 -27.83
C ALA A 612 -4.38 21.16 -27.56
N ASP A 613 -5.59 21.29 -28.11
CA ASP A 613 -6.52 22.36 -27.77
C ASP A 613 -6.88 22.27 -26.28
N SER A 614 -6.50 23.26 -25.49
CA SER A 614 -6.52 23.14 -24.03
C SER A 614 -6.47 24.48 -23.29
N ARG A 615 -6.60 24.40 -21.97
CA ARG A 615 -6.22 25.45 -21.02
C ARG A 615 -4.82 25.13 -20.50
N ALA A 616 -3.87 26.00 -20.79
CA ALA A 616 -2.47 25.84 -20.46
C ALA A 616 -2.07 26.68 -19.25
N VAL A 617 -1.24 26.09 -18.40
CA VAL A 617 -0.42 26.78 -17.40
C VAL A 617 1.02 26.31 -17.53
N VAL A 618 1.97 27.24 -17.39
CA VAL A 618 3.39 26.97 -17.56
C VAL A 618 4.21 27.57 -16.43
N TYR A 619 5.26 26.86 -16.05
CA TYR A 619 6.16 27.26 -14.97
C TYR A 619 7.59 26.93 -15.34
N SER A 620 8.49 27.89 -15.19
CA SER A 620 9.90 27.73 -15.55
C SER A 620 10.61 26.66 -14.74
N THR A 621 10.07 26.31 -13.56
CA THR A 621 10.63 25.26 -12.71
C THR A 621 9.53 24.44 -12.02
N LEU A 622 9.80 23.16 -11.80
CA LEU A 622 8.91 22.26 -11.06
C LEU A 622 8.56 22.74 -9.63
N PRO A 623 9.48 23.31 -8.82
CA PRO A 623 9.13 23.89 -7.52
C PRO A 623 8.13 25.05 -7.60
N GLU A 624 8.23 25.88 -8.65
CA GLU A 624 7.27 26.97 -8.91
C GLU A 624 5.89 26.42 -9.26
N ALA A 625 5.83 25.38 -10.12
CA ALA A 625 4.59 24.68 -10.46
C ALA A 625 3.88 24.09 -9.23
N ARG A 626 4.62 23.49 -8.31
CA ARG A 626 4.07 22.98 -7.03
C ARG A 626 3.51 24.08 -6.14
N ARG A 627 4.19 25.24 -6.11
CA ARG A 627 3.79 26.36 -5.27
C ARG A 627 2.51 27.04 -5.77
N LEU A 628 2.36 27.19 -7.09
CA LEU A 628 1.35 28.05 -7.70
C LEU A 628 0.16 27.31 -8.31
N TRP A 629 0.31 26.03 -8.66
CA TRP A 629 -0.69 25.26 -9.41
C TRP A 629 -1.12 23.95 -8.75
N ALA A 630 -0.19 23.00 -8.55
CA ALA A 630 -0.53 21.70 -7.98
C ALA A 630 -0.29 21.69 -6.46
N LYS A 631 -1.30 22.12 -5.68
CA LYS A 631 -1.23 22.24 -4.21
C LYS A 631 -1.48 20.94 -3.43
N GLY A 632 -1.68 19.81 -4.11
CA GLY A 632 -1.75 18.49 -3.49
C GLY A 632 -0.51 18.19 -2.64
N ASN A 633 -0.68 17.38 -1.60
CA ASN A 633 0.35 17.14 -0.58
C ASN A 633 1.62 16.45 -1.13
N ASP A 634 1.53 15.73 -2.27
CA ASP A 634 2.60 14.85 -2.78
C ASP A 634 2.87 14.94 -4.30
N PHE A 635 2.36 15.93 -5.06
CA PHE A 635 2.66 16.02 -6.51
C PHE A 635 4.17 16.06 -6.79
N SER A 636 4.72 14.95 -7.26
CA SER A 636 6.15 14.82 -7.53
C SER A 636 6.43 13.94 -8.74
N LEU A 637 7.50 14.25 -9.49
CA LEU A 637 7.91 13.45 -10.65
C LEU A 637 8.21 11.99 -10.30
N PRO A 638 8.81 11.64 -9.15
CA PRO A 638 8.96 10.25 -8.74
C PRO A 638 7.63 9.49 -8.67
N TYR A 639 6.56 10.11 -8.13
CA TYR A 639 5.23 9.49 -8.10
C TYR A 639 4.52 9.54 -9.45
N LEU A 640 4.67 10.64 -10.21
CA LEU A 640 4.14 10.74 -11.56
C LEU A 640 4.71 9.66 -12.47
N LEU A 641 6.00 9.34 -12.37
CA LEU A 641 6.70 8.38 -13.24
C LEU A 641 6.78 6.96 -12.68
N MET A 642 6.57 6.80 -11.37
CA MET A 642 6.91 5.59 -10.59
C MET A 642 8.34 5.11 -10.89
N ASP A 643 9.26 6.07 -11.05
CA ASP A 643 10.66 5.85 -11.40
C ASP A 643 11.51 7.03 -10.88
N THR A 644 12.18 6.82 -9.75
CA THR A 644 13.00 7.86 -9.11
C THR A 644 14.25 8.22 -9.92
N GLN A 645 14.79 7.30 -10.72
CA GLN A 645 15.98 7.58 -11.54
C GLN A 645 15.60 8.46 -12.72
N LEU A 646 14.55 8.10 -13.45
CA LEU A 646 14.04 8.90 -14.57
C LEU A 646 13.57 10.28 -14.10
N ALA A 647 12.93 10.36 -12.93
CA ALA A 647 12.52 11.64 -12.34
C ALA A 647 13.68 12.62 -12.12
N ARG A 648 14.90 12.12 -11.83
CA ARG A 648 16.10 12.98 -11.64
C ARG A 648 16.53 13.67 -12.93
N THR A 649 16.29 13.06 -14.09
CA THR A 649 16.56 13.67 -15.40
C THR A 649 15.80 14.99 -15.60
N PHE A 650 14.64 15.11 -14.93
CA PHE A 650 13.74 16.25 -15.02
C PHE A 650 13.73 17.12 -13.76
N ALA A 651 14.70 16.94 -12.86
CA ALA A 651 14.81 17.76 -11.65
C ALA A 651 14.96 19.24 -12.03
N ASP A 652 14.15 20.10 -11.41
CA ASP A 652 14.05 21.54 -11.71
C ASP A 652 13.75 21.85 -13.19
N GLY A 653 13.12 20.92 -13.91
CA GLY A 653 12.68 21.10 -15.28
C GLY A 653 11.54 22.12 -15.44
N SER A 654 11.39 22.64 -16.66
CA SER A 654 10.26 23.50 -17.04
C SER A 654 9.01 22.64 -17.19
N VAL A 655 7.89 23.07 -16.62
CA VAL A 655 6.63 22.29 -16.57
C VAL A 655 5.54 23.02 -17.33
N ALA A 656 4.84 22.30 -18.19
CA ALA A 656 3.60 22.75 -18.79
C ALA A 656 2.48 21.76 -18.48
N SER A 657 1.32 22.28 -18.12
CA SER A 657 0.11 21.47 -17.97
C SER A 657 -0.98 21.98 -18.88
N PHE A 658 -1.65 21.04 -19.54
CA PHE A 658 -2.72 21.28 -20.49
C PHE A 658 -3.95 20.53 -19.98
N GLN A 659 -4.99 21.27 -19.64
CA GLN A 659 -6.29 20.70 -19.29
C GLN A 659 -7.20 20.81 -20.50
N LEU A 660 -7.69 19.67 -20.99
CA LEU A 660 -8.55 19.65 -22.16
C LEU A 660 -9.99 19.87 -21.70
N SER A 661 -10.72 20.71 -22.43
CA SER A 661 -12.14 20.96 -22.16
C SER A 661 -13.01 19.90 -22.87
N PRO A 662 -14.20 19.58 -22.32
CA PRO A 662 -15.09 18.61 -22.95
C PRO A 662 -15.49 18.95 -24.39
N GLN A 663 -15.52 20.25 -24.75
CA GLN A 663 -15.80 20.71 -26.11
C GLN A 663 -14.60 20.63 -27.06
N GLY A 664 -13.40 20.47 -26.53
CA GLY A 664 -12.14 20.58 -27.27
C GLY A 664 -11.83 19.37 -28.15
N TYR A 665 -10.67 19.46 -28.80
CA TYR A 665 -10.05 18.38 -29.54
C TYR A 665 -9.35 17.40 -28.58
N HIS A 666 -9.70 16.11 -28.62
CA HIS A 666 -9.26 15.11 -27.64
C HIS A 666 -8.10 14.23 -28.13
N ARG A 667 -7.47 14.56 -29.24
CA ARG A 667 -6.20 13.96 -29.65
C ARG A 667 -5.06 14.90 -29.30
N TYR A 668 -3.88 14.35 -29.16
CA TYR A 668 -2.71 15.11 -28.74
C TYR A 668 -1.47 14.71 -29.50
N HIS A 669 -0.62 15.70 -29.73
CA HIS A 669 0.47 15.66 -30.68
C HIS A 669 1.82 15.85 -30.00
N SER A 670 2.88 15.41 -30.65
CA SER A 670 4.23 15.62 -30.18
C SER A 670 4.59 17.11 -30.19
N PRO A 671 5.08 17.67 -29.06
CA PRO A 671 5.47 19.08 -28.99
C PRO A 671 6.81 19.36 -29.69
N VAL A 672 7.61 18.33 -29.96
CA VAL A 672 9.01 18.42 -30.42
C VAL A 672 9.37 17.27 -31.36
N ASN A 673 10.45 17.44 -32.13
CA ASN A 673 11.10 16.36 -32.85
C ASN A 673 11.94 15.50 -31.88
N GLY A 674 12.01 14.19 -32.10
CA GLY A 674 12.99 13.37 -31.41
C GLY A 674 12.76 11.86 -31.47
N VAL A 675 13.56 11.12 -30.71
CA VAL A 675 13.47 9.67 -30.62
C VAL A 675 12.77 9.28 -29.32
N VAL A 676 11.70 8.48 -29.42
CA VAL A 676 11.04 7.90 -28.25
C VAL A 676 12.01 6.94 -27.57
N LYS A 677 12.34 7.20 -26.30
CA LYS A 677 13.24 6.38 -25.49
C LYS A 677 12.53 5.47 -24.52
N ARG A 678 11.32 5.84 -24.10
CA ARG A 678 10.54 5.06 -23.15
C ARG A 678 9.08 5.33 -23.31
N TYR A 679 8.30 4.30 -23.11
CA TYR A 679 6.86 4.35 -22.90
C TYR A 679 6.54 3.57 -21.63
N ARG A 680 5.59 4.07 -20.83
CA ARG A 680 5.02 3.31 -19.73
C ARG A 680 3.57 3.68 -19.58
N SER A 681 2.73 2.68 -19.40
CA SER A 681 1.37 2.89 -18.93
C SER A 681 1.22 2.45 -17.48
N MET A 682 0.43 3.22 -16.71
CA MET A 682 0.23 3.01 -15.29
C MET A 682 -1.26 2.92 -14.96
N PRO A 683 -1.66 1.89 -14.20
CA PRO A 683 -3.00 1.84 -13.65
C PRO A 683 -3.17 2.95 -12.60
N GLY A 684 -4.42 3.24 -12.27
CA GLY A 684 -4.76 4.31 -11.33
C GLY A 684 -6.27 4.51 -11.22
N ASP A 685 -6.62 5.56 -10.50
CA ASP A 685 -7.99 6.02 -10.31
C ASP A 685 -8.46 6.91 -11.49
N SER A 686 -9.70 7.41 -11.43
CA SER A 686 -10.30 8.29 -12.44
C SER A 686 -10.98 9.47 -11.76
N TYR A 687 -10.22 10.24 -10.96
CA TYR A 687 -10.73 11.46 -10.33
C TYR A 687 -10.96 12.56 -11.37
N PRO A 688 -11.96 13.44 -11.20
CA PRO A 688 -12.14 14.59 -12.06
C PRO A 688 -10.92 15.51 -11.97
N ILE A 689 -10.36 15.86 -13.13
CA ILE A 689 -9.29 16.85 -13.21
C ILE A 689 -9.98 18.21 -13.43
N ASP A 690 -10.20 18.92 -12.33
CA ASP A 690 -10.82 20.25 -12.26
C ASP A 690 -9.95 21.14 -11.37
N PRO A 691 -9.86 22.47 -11.61
CA PRO A 691 -9.09 23.37 -10.76
C PRO A 691 -9.40 23.25 -9.26
N VAL A 692 -10.67 23.06 -8.85
CA VAL A 692 -11.01 22.87 -7.43
C VAL A 692 -10.35 21.61 -6.88
N ALA A 693 -10.34 20.55 -7.68
CA ALA A 693 -9.77 19.27 -7.31
C ALA A 693 -8.22 19.31 -7.30
N LEU A 694 -7.59 20.00 -8.26
CA LEU A 694 -6.13 20.21 -8.34
C LEU A 694 -5.56 21.04 -7.18
N HIS A 695 -6.40 21.89 -6.58
CA HIS A 695 -6.06 22.69 -5.40
C HIS A 695 -6.43 22.01 -4.07
N SER A 696 -6.99 20.80 -4.09
CA SER A 696 -7.32 20.00 -2.89
C SER A 696 -6.12 19.22 -2.36
N GLY A 697 -6.27 18.58 -1.20
CA GLY A 697 -5.23 17.70 -0.64
C GLY A 697 -5.00 16.38 -1.39
N VAL A 698 -5.75 16.11 -2.47
CA VAL A 698 -5.71 14.83 -3.23
C VAL A 698 -4.77 14.94 -4.44
N ASP A 699 -3.81 14.00 -4.56
CA ASP A 699 -2.82 14.00 -5.64
C ASP A 699 -3.33 13.44 -6.99
N ILE A 700 -4.36 14.08 -7.54
CA ILE A 700 -5.11 13.64 -8.72
C ILE A 700 -4.20 13.27 -9.89
N LEU A 701 -3.22 14.12 -10.22
CA LEU A 701 -2.31 13.92 -11.37
C LEU A 701 -1.42 12.67 -11.23
N THR A 702 -1.14 12.23 -10.00
CA THR A 702 -0.26 11.07 -9.74
C THR A 702 -1.04 9.80 -9.40
N ARG A 703 -2.27 9.93 -8.90
CA ARG A 703 -3.17 8.80 -8.60
C ARG A 703 -3.98 8.34 -9.80
N ASN A 704 -4.33 9.26 -10.70
CA ASN A 704 -5.09 8.91 -11.88
C ASN A 704 -4.31 7.98 -12.82
N ARG A 705 -5.09 7.20 -13.59
CA ARG A 705 -4.58 6.42 -14.73
C ARG A 705 -3.84 7.34 -15.67
N ARG A 706 -2.65 6.91 -16.10
CA ARG A 706 -1.82 7.73 -16.97
C ARG A 706 -0.86 6.88 -17.79
N ALA A 707 -0.51 7.39 -18.96
CA ALA A 707 0.55 6.86 -19.80
C ALA A 707 1.54 7.97 -20.09
N TYR A 708 2.83 7.66 -20.13
CA TYR A 708 3.84 8.64 -20.51
C TYR A 708 4.81 8.08 -21.55
N VAL A 709 5.33 9.01 -22.35
CA VAL A 709 6.49 8.79 -23.22
C VAL A 709 7.61 9.74 -22.82
N VAL A 710 8.85 9.29 -23.04
CA VAL A 710 10.05 10.11 -22.93
C VAL A 710 10.65 10.25 -24.31
N ILE A 711 10.70 11.47 -24.81
CA ILE A 711 11.25 11.82 -26.12
C ILE A 711 12.63 12.42 -25.89
N LYS A 712 13.65 11.91 -26.58
CA LYS A 712 14.96 12.54 -26.64
C LYS A 712 15.01 13.42 -27.90
N SER A 713 14.94 14.73 -27.69
CA SER A 713 15.08 15.78 -28.69
C SER A 713 16.51 16.32 -28.67
N ASP A 714 17.01 16.75 -29.82
CA ASP A 714 18.34 17.34 -29.93
C ASP A 714 18.36 18.78 -29.36
N GLU A 715 17.27 19.53 -29.51
CA GLU A 715 17.11 20.92 -29.09
C GLU A 715 16.63 21.04 -27.64
N PHE A 716 15.85 20.07 -27.17
CA PHE A 716 15.17 20.11 -25.87
C PHE A 716 15.66 19.05 -24.86
N GLY A 717 16.63 18.22 -25.24
CA GLY A 717 17.14 17.15 -24.38
C GLY A 717 16.08 16.08 -24.14
N TYR A 718 15.90 15.64 -22.90
CA TYR A 718 14.78 14.77 -22.56
C TYR A 718 13.51 15.57 -22.32
N VAL A 719 12.42 15.16 -22.97
CA VAL A 719 11.06 15.70 -22.81
C VAL A 719 10.16 14.59 -22.31
N LEU A 720 9.58 14.78 -21.14
CA LEU A 720 8.53 13.92 -20.60
C LEU A 720 7.19 14.43 -21.13
N PHE A 721 6.39 13.52 -21.69
CA PHE A 721 5.01 13.76 -22.04
C PHE A 721 4.13 12.74 -21.31
N ALA A 722 3.30 13.19 -20.38
CA ALA A 722 2.41 12.35 -19.59
C ALA A 722 0.94 12.68 -19.86
N ALA A 723 0.21 11.74 -20.47
CA ALA A 723 -1.24 11.79 -20.68
C ALA A 723 -1.96 11.16 -19.48
N ILE A 724 -2.82 11.94 -18.80
CA ILE A 724 -3.49 11.58 -17.55
C ILE A 724 -5.01 11.58 -17.79
N GLY A 725 -5.66 10.45 -17.55
CA GLY A 725 -7.12 10.33 -17.65
C GLY A 725 -7.83 10.91 -16.43
N GLY A 726 -9.00 11.50 -16.63
CA GLY A 726 -9.87 12.02 -15.56
C GLY A 726 -11.12 11.16 -15.32
N GLU A 727 -12.10 11.73 -14.63
CA GLU A 727 -13.46 11.17 -14.52
C GLU A 727 -14.05 10.95 -15.93
N GLU A 728 -14.71 9.80 -16.12
CA GLU A 728 -15.33 9.35 -17.38
C GLU A 728 -14.36 9.00 -18.52
N VAL A 729 -13.07 9.33 -18.40
CA VAL A 729 -12.05 9.01 -19.41
C VAL A 729 -11.73 7.52 -19.39
N GLY A 730 -11.81 6.90 -20.57
CA GLY A 730 -11.19 5.61 -20.86
C GLY A 730 -9.68 5.61 -20.60
N PHE A 731 -8.99 4.52 -20.94
CA PHE A 731 -7.53 4.50 -20.78
C PHE A 731 -6.87 5.54 -21.70
N PRO A 732 -5.95 6.39 -21.23
CA PRO A 732 -5.21 7.28 -22.14
C PRO A 732 -4.44 6.45 -23.15
N GLN A 733 -4.71 6.65 -24.44
CA GLN A 733 -4.20 5.80 -25.50
C GLN A 733 -3.06 6.50 -26.24
N ILE A 734 -1.83 6.02 -26.03
CA ILE A 734 -0.68 6.33 -26.88
C ILE A 734 -0.68 5.34 -28.04
N HIS A 735 -0.49 5.80 -29.28
CA HIS A 735 -0.45 4.90 -30.44
C HIS A 735 0.66 3.85 -30.34
N ASP A 736 0.38 2.63 -30.79
CA ASP A 736 1.28 1.48 -30.66
C ASP A 736 2.67 1.72 -31.26
N GLN A 737 2.76 2.53 -32.32
CA GLN A 737 4.03 2.91 -32.96
C GLN A 737 4.97 3.72 -32.05
N TRP A 738 4.42 4.41 -31.06
CA TRP A 738 5.16 5.20 -30.06
C TRP A 738 5.38 4.45 -28.74
N GLN A 739 4.86 3.23 -28.60
CA GLN A 739 5.04 2.42 -27.39
C GLN A 739 6.38 1.67 -27.35
N LYS A 740 7.13 1.66 -28.47
CA LYS A 740 8.43 1.00 -28.59
C LYS A 740 9.57 2.03 -28.61
N PRO A 741 10.63 1.85 -27.81
CA PRO A 741 11.82 2.68 -27.90
C PRO A 741 12.47 2.59 -29.28
N GLY A 742 12.95 3.72 -29.80
CA GLY A 742 13.69 3.81 -31.06
C GLY A 742 12.94 4.48 -32.21
N SER A 743 11.61 4.61 -32.12
CA SER A 743 10.81 5.33 -33.12
C SER A 743 11.17 6.83 -33.12
N TYR A 744 11.35 7.41 -34.30
CA TYR A 744 11.49 8.85 -34.49
C TYR A 744 10.11 9.47 -34.66
N ILE A 745 9.82 10.54 -33.92
CA ILE A 745 8.56 11.28 -33.95
C ILE A 745 8.83 12.74 -34.31
N GLU A 746 8.01 13.29 -35.19
CA GLU A 746 8.10 14.67 -35.64
C GLU A 746 7.17 15.58 -34.84
N LYS A 747 7.54 16.86 -34.77
CA LYS A 747 6.75 17.92 -34.14
C LYS A 747 5.42 18.06 -34.88
N GLY A 748 4.32 17.89 -34.15
CA GLY A 748 2.98 17.87 -34.73
C GLY A 748 2.45 16.47 -35.07
N ASP A 749 3.26 15.41 -34.99
CA ASP A 749 2.75 14.04 -35.16
C ASP A 749 1.74 13.69 -34.07
N GLU A 750 0.65 13.01 -34.44
CA GLU A 750 -0.34 12.52 -33.48
C GLU A 750 0.30 11.45 -32.58
N LEU A 751 0.43 11.76 -31.28
CA LEU A 751 1.00 10.87 -30.28
C LEU A 751 -0.05 9.90 -29.72
N GLY A 752 -1.29 10.38 -29.59
CA GLY A 752 -2.36 9.58 -29.03
C GLY A 752 -3.66 10.35 -28.88
N MET A 753 -4.59 9.73 -28.14
CA MET A 753 -5.89 10.33 -27.88
C MET A 753 -6.43 9.98 -26.49
N PHE A 754 -7.37 10.81 -26.05
CA PHE A 754 -8.26 10.53 -24.94
C PHE A 754 -9.64 10.18 -25.48
N HIS A 755 -10.32 9.25 -24.80
CA HIS A 755 -11.77 9.14 -24.90
C HIS A 755 -12.42 10.23 -24.02
N LEU A 756 -13.76 10.30 -24.01
CA LEU A 756 -14.52 11.36 -23.34
C LEU A 756 -14.14 11.54 -21.85
N GLY A 757 -14.04 12.78 -21.37
CA GLY A 757 -14.01 13.11 -19.94
C GLY A 757 -13.21 14.38 -19.66
N SER A 758 -12.52 14.46 -18.51
CA SER A 758 -11.68 15.62 -18.16
C SER A 758 -10.18 15.24 -18.12
N PRO A 759 -9.54 15.02 -19.29
CA PRO A 759 -8.15 14.62 -19.32
C PRO A 759 -7.18 15.79 -19.18
N SER A 760 -5.94 15.47 -18.82
CA SER A 760 -4.85 16.44 -18.74
C SER A 760 -3.55 15.86 -19.28
N ILE A 761 -2.72 16.73 -19.84
CA ILE A 761 -1.37 16.42 -20.29
C ILE A 761 -0.40 17.23 -19.43
N VAL A 762 0.57 16.54 -18.84
CA VAL A 762 1.69 17.17 -18.14
C VAL A 762 2.96 16.93 -18.94
N MET A 763 3.63 18.01 -19.32
CA MET A 763 4.92 17.97 -19.99
C MET A 763 6.01 18.52 -19.09
N VAL A 764 7.17 17.87 -19.12
CA VAL A 764 8.35 18.33 -18.37
C VAL A 764 9.56 18.30 -19.27
N PHE A 765 10.18 19.46 -19.44
CA PHE A 765 11.40 19.64 -20.20
C PHE A 765 12.59 19.61 -19.24
N GLN A 766 13.69 19.01 -19.68
CA GLN A 766 14.92 19.01 -18.90
C GLN A 766 15.34 20.45 -18.54
N ARG A 767 15.93 20.63 -17.35
CA ARG A 767 16.27 21.94 -16.79
C ARG A 767 17.03 22.80 -17.78
N GLY A 768 16.51 24.02 -18.00
CA GLY A 768 17.15 25.01 -18.86
C GLY A 768 17.08 24.71 -20.35
N MET A 769 16.33 23.70 -20.79
CA MET A 769 16.22 23.36 -22.21
C MET A 769 15.08 24.10 -22.93
N LEU A 770 14.06 24.58 -22.21
CA LEU A 770 12.92 25.31 -22.80
C LEU A 770 12.69 26.65 -22.08
N GLN A 771 12.55 27.71 -22.87
CA GLN A 771 12.01 29.00 -22.46
C GLN A 771 10.59 29.14 -23.02
N PHE A 772 9.59 29.20 -22.13
CA PHE A 772 8.20 29.39 -22.53
C PHE A 772 7.97 30.79 -23.11
N ASP A 773 6.96 30.91 -23.98
CA ASP A 773 6.51 32.22 -24.45
C ASP A 773 6.07 33.11 -23.28
N GLN A 774 6.41 34.40 -23.37
CA GLN A 774 6.28 35.34 -22.24
C GLN A 774 4.82 35.52 -21.78
N ASP A 775 3.88 35.49 -22.71
CA ASP A 775 2.45 35.63 -22.42
C ASP A 775 1.89 34.45 -21.63
N LEU A 776 2.36 33.23 -21.90
CA LEU A 776 2.02 32.04 -21.12
C LEU A 776 2.58 32.12 -19.69
N LEU A 777 3.83 32.57 -19.54
CA LEU A 777 4.48 32.75 -18.24
C LEU A 777 3.81 33.84 -17.40
N ASP A 778 3.52 34.99 -18.00
CA ASP A 778 2.93 36.12 -17.30
C ASP A 778 1.50 35.82 -16.84
N SER A 779 0.72 35.10 -17.67
CA SER A 779 -0.62 34.64 -17.31
C SER A 779 -0.57 33.62 -16.17
N SER A 780 0.35 32.64 -16.26
CA SER A 780 0.50 31.60 -15.23
C SER A 780 0.95 32.15 -13.88
N LYS A 781 1.82 33.17 -13.86
CA LYS A 781 2.21 33.91 -12.64
C LYS A 781 1.05 34.65 -12.00
N ARG A 782 0.09 35.11 -12.80
CA ARG A 782 -1.17 35.73 -12.34
C ARG A 782 -2.25 34.71 -12.01
N GLN A 783 -1.95 33.42 -12.11
CA GLN A 783 -2.89 32.30 -11.93
C GLN A 783 -4.10 32.39 -12.88
N ILE A 784 -3.85 32.84 -14.12
CA ILE A 784 -4.83 32.88 -15.21
C ILE A 784 -4.42 31.82 -16.23
N GLU A 785 -5.33 30.88 -16.50
CA GLU A 785 -5.12 29.85 -17.53
C GLU A 785 -5.21 30.47 -18.93
N VAL A 786 -4.42 29.96 -19.87
CA VAL A 786 -4.41 30.44 -21.25
C VAL A 786 -5.08 29.42 -22.16
N ALA A 787 -6.11 29.84 -22.90
CA ALA A 787 -6.66 29.04 -23.98
C ALA A 787 -5.65 28.97 -25.13
N VAL A 788 -5.23 27.76 -25.47
CA VAL A 788 -4.29 27.49 -26.55
C VAL A 788 -4.87 26.45 -27.49
N ASP A 789 -4.59 26.63 -28.78
CA ASP A 789 -4.89 25.65 -29.81
C ASP A 789 -3.64 24.76 -30.05
N MET A 790 -3.87 23.51 -30.45
CA MET A 790 -2.82 22.60 -30.92
C MET A 790 -2.00 23.27 -32.04
N GLY A 791 -0.68 23.10 -31.99
CA GLY A 791 0.23 23.65 -33.00
C GLY A 791 0.70 25.08 -32.74
N MET A 792 0.10 25.83 -31.80
CA MET A 792 0.61 27.15 -31.38
C MET A 792 2.00 27.04 -30.77
N SER A 793 2.79 28.13 -30.83
CA SER A 793 4.08 28.20 -30.14
C SER A 793 3.92 27.93 -28.64
N LEU A 794 4.76 27.08 -28.06
CA LEU A 794 4.86 26.89 -26.61
C LEU A 794 6.05 27.66 -26.04
N GLY A 795 7.14 27.70 -26.79
CA GLY A 795 8.40 28.29 -26.39
C GLY A 795 9.56 27.87 -27.28
N ARG A 796 10.76 28.34 -26.95
CA ARG A 796 11.99 28.09 -27.71
C ARG A 796 13.05 27.37 -26.89
N GLY A 797 13.88 26.59 -27.58
CA GLY A 797 15.05 25.92 -27.01
C GLY A 797 16.07 26.93 -26.51
N ALA A 798 16.63 26.75 -25.32
CA ALA A 798 17.55 27.72 -24.74
C ALA A 798 18.90 27.86 -25.50
N GLY A 799 19.21 26.94 -26.42
CA GLY A 799 20.42 26.96 -27.24
C GLY A 799 20.40 27.89 -28.46
N SER A 800 19.26 28.51 -28.80
CA SER A 800 19.10 29.34 -30.01
C SER A 800 19.13 30.86 -29.76
N GLY A 801 19.62 31.32 -28.61
CA GLY A 801 19.53 32.73 -28.22
C GLY A 801 20.70 33.33 -27.43
N VAL A 802 21.94 32.85 -27.63
CA VAL A 802 23.14 33.62 -27.19
C VAL A 802 23.65 34.43 -28.37
N GLU A 803 22.95 35.51 -28.72
CA GLU A 803 23.65 36.66 -29.27
C GLU A 803 24.37 37.34 -28.10
N THR A 804 25.69 37.29 -28.13
CA THR A 804 26.56 38.12 -27.29
C THR A 804 26.16 39.58 -27.41
N LYS A 805 25.64 40.16 -26.32
CA LYS A 805 25.92 41.54 -25.93
C LYS A 805 25.75 41.74 -24.43
#